data_AF-A0A1G0Z7H2-F1
#
_entry.id   AF-A0A1G0Z7H2-F1
#
_cell.length_a   1.000
_cell.length_b   1.000
_cell.length_c   1.000
_cell.angle_alpha   90.00
_cell.angle_beta   90.00
_cell.angle_gamma   90.00
#
_symmetry.space_group_name_H-M   'P 1'
#
loop_
_entity.id
_entity.type
_entity.pdbx_description
1 polymer ?
#
loop_
_entity_poly.entity_id
_entity_poly.type
_entity_poly.pdbx_seq_one_letter_code
_entity_poly.pdbx_strand_id
1 'polypeptide(L)'
;MNIRMRMTVVLGAALLLGNSSWLFAGMEERLQEATDKCQQPEFKKYLVELKGKLDAGKTSPDAEFKKELDREAGSAVRVANDIVAGKEKLKGISGQFVYYTVPPMSNVKRTMHTYPADGTLAGPVRIVAAKGEFEPASFVIYPFSNAAKVELKVSELVGKNGKIPASAVDVKIIKIWYQAGTAWYSYFADSTGRELVPELLLNDENLVKVDMKGKDNYLRVDYPQPRGPEYVWISNPVGIDVPLNDHMEPVRDAKTLQPFSLAAGEFKQIWITVEAPKSAEGIYSGTISLTVDGKAQAAIPLEVRVLPFELPDPKTNYDLTREYYTSIYNQSDLSIYLKKNGGDTEKARTRLFNDYVNMRKHNVMYPKVKDLSIGDAALTETMEIYKKAGLRTDAIFGAIPAIPGYDWMTSPEVQNNPLDKQPMPDDLIYKIDVGYEIMKKAVGHSNIYCFGWDEPGMRLLVAQRKPWKYLQDKGLKTYSTAHAKHLAYGGYNEDFVNYGGGYSKEDSDKWHAFGGRITSYAAPHTGPENPDFVRRTHGMDLYMADCDGTNNYILNECPWNDFIGTEYNFRSFNWVYPGIDGPIDTIEWEGYREAIDDVRYATLLKQLANKAIATGKTENIYQGRMALQWLVLLDSKKCDLNAARMEMISYILKLQNIK
;
A
#
# COMPACT_ATOMS: atom_id res chain seq x y z
N MET A 1 -14.68 26.53 31.53
CA MET A 1 -14.08 25.33 30.90
C MET A 1 -14.61 25.04 29.48
N ASN A 2 -15.27 25.99 28.79
CA ASN A 2 -16.04 25.70 27.57
C ASN A 2 -15.74 26.63 26.36
N ILE A 3 -14.54 27.20 26.30
CA ILE A 3 -14.10 28.06 25.17
C ILE A 3 -12.91 27.46 24.42
N ARG A 4 -12.01 26.72 25.10
CA ARG A 4 -10.88 26.03 24.43
C ARG A 4 -11.31 24.87 23.52
N MET A 5 -12.40 24.18 23.82
CA MET A 5 -12.88 23.04 23.02
C MET A 5 -13.53 23.46 21.70
N ARG A 6 -14.11 24.67 21.62
CA ARG A 6 -14.70 25.18 20.36
C ARG A 6 -13.65 25.65 19.36
N MET A 7 -12.49 26.13 19.81
CA MET A 7 -11.40 26.53 18.90
C MET A 7 -10.74 25.33 18.20
N THR A 8 -10.60 24.20 18.88
CA THR A 8 -10.00 22.99 18.27
C THR A 8 -10.90 22.36 17.20
N VAL A 9 -12.23 22.42 17.39
CA VAL A 9 -13.21 21.91 16.41
C VAL A 9 -13.32 22.84 15.19
N VAL A 10 -13.17 24.15 15.37
CA VAL A 10 -13.13 25.11 14.25
C VAL A 10 -11.82 24.99 13.46
N LEU A 11 -10.68 24.68 14.10
CA LEU A 11 -9.43 24.39 13.39
C LEU A 11 -9.52 23.12 12.53
N GLY A 12 -10.20 22.08 13.00
CA GLY A 12 -10.43 20.85 12.23
C GLY A 12 -11.35 21.05 11.02
N ALA A 13 -12.40 21.88 11.15
CA ALA A 13 -13.33 22.19 10.06
C ALA A 13 -12.74 23.17 9.02
N ALA A 14 -11.84 24.08 9.43
CA ALA A 14 -11.14 25.01 8.54
C ALA A 14 -10.12 24.32 7.62
N LEU A 15 -9.57 23.18 8.05
CA LEU A 15 -8.70 22.35 7.21
C LEU A 15 -9.46 21.62 6.08
N LEU A 16 -10.78 21.44 6.24
CA LEU A 16 -11.66 20.73 5.30
C LEU A 16 -12.36 21.65 4.29
N LEU A 17 -12.39 22.96 4.54
CA LEU A 17 -13.02 23.95 3.65
C LEU A 17 -12.00 25.04 3.40
N GLY A 18 -11.43 25.07 2.18
CA GLY A 18 -10.28 25.88 1.74
C GLY A 18 -10.41 27.42 1.78
N ASN A 19 -11.14 27.98 2.75
CA ASN A 19 -11.10 29.40 3.10
C ASN A 19 -10.12 29.61 4.26
N SER A 20 -8.84 29.61 3.93
CA SER A 20 -7.72 29.76 4.86
C SER A 20 -7.29 31.22 5.09
N SER A 21 -8.04 32.21 4.57
CA SER A 21 -7.66 33.63 4.60
C SER A 21 -7.43 34.19 6.02
N TRP A 22 -8.08 33.65 7.06
CA TRP A 22 -7.82 34.07 8.44
C TRP A 22 -6.59 33.39 9.08
N LEU A 23 -6.15 32.22 8.61
CA LEU A 23 -4.95 31.52 9.13
C LEU A 23 -3.67 32.26 8.74
N PHE A 24 -3.75 33.08 7.70
CA PHE A 24 -2.65 33.82 7.09
C PHE A 24 -2.70 35.34 7.36
N ALA A 25 -3.71 35.83 8.08
CA ALA A 25 -3.74 37.23 8.52
C ALA A 25 -2.53 37.55 9.41
N GLY A 26 -1.86 38.68 9.16
CA GLY A 26 -0.67 39.10 9.91
C GLY A 26 0.57 38.22 9.70
N MET A 27 0.66 37.46 8.59
CA MET A 27 1.80 36.56 8.34
C MET A 27 3.13 37.30 8.31
N GLU A 28 3.17 38.54 7.83
CA GLU A 28 4.38 39.38 7.83
C GLU A 28 4.90 39.68 9.23
N GLU A 29 4.00 40.05 10.15
CA GLU A 29 4.36 40.33 11.54
C GLU A 29 4.87 39.06 12.22
N ARG A 30 4.20 37.93 11.98
CA ARG A 30 4.60 36.62 12.50
C ARG A 30 5.94 36.16 11.92
N LEU A 31 6.17 36.39 10.63
CA LEU A 31 7.43 36.08 9.96
C LEU A 31 8.56 36.98 10.46
N GLN A 32 8.28 38.27 10.67
CA GLN A 32 9.23 39.20 11.27
C GLN A 32 9.60 38.78 12.70
N GLU A 33 8.60 38.48 13.54
CA GLU A 33 8.82 38.00 14.90
C GLU A 33 9.65 36.71 14.93
N ALA A 34 9.34 35.75 14.04
CA ALA A 34 10.10 34.53 13.86
C ALA A 34 11.55 34.82 13.44
N THR A 35 11.76 35.76 12.52
CA THR A 35 13.08 36.19 12.04
C THR A 35 13.91 36.81 13.16
N ASP A 36 13.30 37.63 13.99
CA ASP A 36 13.97 38.31 15.11
C ASP A 36 14.41 37.32 16.19
N LYS A 37 13.58 36.31 16.47
CA LYS A 37 13.86 35.24 17.44
C LYS A 37 14.81 34.16 16.92
N CYS A 38 14.91 34.00 15.60
CA CYS A 38 15.75 32.97 14.98
C CYS A 38 17.24 33.27 15.22
N GLN A 39 17.94 32.30 15.83
CA GLN A 39 19.38 32.37 16.09
C GLN A 39 20.20 31.53 15.10
N GLN A 40 19.55 30.75 14.23
CA GLN A 40 20.21 29.94 13.19
C GLN A 40 20.52 30.83 11.97
N PRO A 41 21.80 31.09 11.63
CA PRO A 41 22.16 32.10 10.63
C PRO A 41 21.55 31.85 9.24
N GLU A 42 21.68 30.64 8.70
CA GLU A 42 21.16 30.30 7.37
C GLU A 42 19.63 30.36 7.34
N PHE A 43 18.97 29.89 8.40
CA PHE A 43 17.52 29.99 8.45
C PHE A 43 17.05 31.44 8.59
N LYS A 44 17.73 32.25 9.40
CA LYS A 44 17.42 33.68 9.50
C LYS A 44 17.57 34.37 8.14
N LYS A 45 18.61 34.04 7.38
CA LYS A 45 18.80 34.53 6.01
C LYS A 45 17.62 34.13 5.12
N TYR A 46 17.23 32.86 5.13
CA TYR A 46 16.05 32.38 4.40
C TYR A 46 14.77 33.12 4.79
N LEU A 47 14.51 33.34 6.08
CA LEU A 47 13.32 34.06 6.55
C LEU A 47 13.28 35.51 6.04
N VAL A 48 14.44 36.19 6.00
CA VAL A 48 14.56 37.55 5.44
C VAL A 48 14.26 37.55 3.93
N GLU A 49 14.81 36.60 3.18
CA GLU A 49 14.53 36.46 1.74
C GLU A 49 13.05 36.16 1.47
N LEU A 50 12.45 35.26 2.26
CA LEU A 50 11.03 34.92 2.18
C LEU A 50 10.14 36.11 2.49
N LYS A 51 10.50 36.94 3.47
CA LYS A 51 9.79 38.19 3.75
C LYS A 51 9.80 39.12 2.54
N GLY A 52 10.96 39.28 1.89
CA GLY A 52 11.06 40.08 0.66
C GLY A 52 10.17 39.54 -0.46
N LYS A 53 10.08 38.22 -0.64
CA LYS A 53 9.16 37.59 -1.59
C LYS A 53 7.69 37.84 -1.23
N LEU A 54 7.34 37.73 0.06
CA LEU A 54 5.98 37.97 0.56
C LEU A 54 5.56 39.43 0.32
N ASP A 55 6.46 40.40 0.59
CA ASP A 55 6.24 41.82 0.32
C ASP A 55 6.05 42.10 -1.17
N ALA A 56 6.87 41.49 -2.04
CA ALA A 56 6.71 41.60 -3.49
C ALA A 56 5.42 40.92 -4.00
N GLY A 57 4.98 39.83 -3.35
CA GLY A 57 3.78 39.08 -3.70
C GLY A 57 2.47 39.84 -3.46
N LYS A 58 2.44 40.82 -2.56
CA LYS A 58 1.25 41.65 -2.26
C LYS A 58 0.62 42.29 -3.49
N THR A 59 1.47 42.78 -4.38
CA THR A 59 1.04 43.47 -5.61
C THR A 59 0.84 42.51 -6.78
N SER A 60 1.11 41.22 -6.59
CA SER A 60 0.92 40.22 -7.65
C SER A 60 -0.56 40.03 -7.97
N PRO A 61 -0.95 40.04 -9.26
CA PRO A 61 -2.30 39.66 -9.67
C PRO A 61 -2.56 38.15 -9.55
N ASP A 62 -1.51 37.33 -9.42
CA ASP A 62 -1.60 35.87 -9.34
C ASP A 62 -2.03 35.43 -7.92
N ALA A 63 -3.27 34.96 -7.80
CA ALA A 63 -3.84 34.50 -6.55
C ALA A 63 -3.25 33.15 -6.07
N GLU A 64 -2.83 32.29 -6.99
CA GLU A 64 -2.24 30.99 -6.66
C GLU A 64 -0.85 31.20 -6.08
N PHE A 65 -0.03 32.02 -6.74
CA PHE A 65 1.29 32.43 -6.23
C PHE A 65 1.23 33.02 -4.82
N LYS A 66 0.27 33.92 -4.54
CA LYS A 66 0.07 34.49 -3.20
C LYS A 66 -0.25 33.42 -2.16
N LYS A 67 -1.16 32.50 -2.49
CA LYS A 67 -1.54 31.38 -1.61
C LYS A 67 -0.35 30.46 -1.31
N GLU A 68 0.51 30.22 -2.29
CA GLU A 68 1.72 29.43 -2.11
C GLU A 68 2.74 30.11 -1.19
N LEU A 69 2.98 31.41 -1.39
CA LEU A 69 3.84 32.21 -0.51
C LEU A 69 3.33 32.24 0.94
N ASP A 70 2.02 32.42 1.14
CA ASP A 70 1.40 32.39 2.47
C ASP A 70 1.60 31.03 3.15
N ARG A 71 1.47 29.93 2.38
CA ARG A 71 1.70 28.57 2.86
C ARG A 71 3.17 28.33 3.22
N GLU A 72 4.11 28.79 2.39
CA GLU A 72 5.55 28.72 2.64
C GLU A 72 5.90 29.50 3.93
N ALA A 73 5.45 30.76 4.04
CA ALA A 73 5.66 31.60 5.22
C ALA A 73 5.05 30.98 6.49
N GLY A 74 3.83 30.43 6.41
CA GLY A 74 3.19 29.75 7.53
C GLY A 74 3.98 28.53 8.01
N SER A 75 4.55 27.75 7.09
CA SER A 75 5.44 26.63 7.43
C SER A 75 6.77 27.10 8.01
N ALA A 76 7.39 28.12 7.44
CA ALA A 76 8.63 28.71 7.93
C ALA A 76 8.49 29.25 9.36
N VAL A 77 7.40 29.96 9.68
CA VAL A 77 7.09 30.46 11.02
C VAL A 77 6.97 29.30 12.02
N ARG A 78 6.28 28.21 11.66
CA ARG A 78 6.14 27.04 12.54
C ARG A 78 7.50 26.38 12.80
N VAL A 79 8.30 26.19 11.76
CA VAL A 79 9.67 25.66 11.88
C VAL A 79 10.55 26.56 12.75
N ALA A 80 10.45 27.89 12.62
CA ALA A 80 11.18 28.83 13.47
C ALA A 80 10.81 28.69 14.94
N ASN A 81 9.51 28.56 15.23
CA ASN A 81 9.04 28.34 16.60
C ASN A 81 9.56 27.02 17.18
N ASP A 82 9.58 25.95 16.39
CA ASP A 82 10.12 24.66 16.81
C ASP A 82 11.63 24.71 17.07
N ILE A 83 12.39 25.39 16.21
CA ILE A 83 13.83 25.61 16.40
C ILE A 83 14.09 26.37 17.69
N VAL A 84 13.31 27.41 17.96
CA VAL A 84 13.43 28.20 19.20
C VAL A 84 13.08 27.36 20.43
N ALA A 85 12.02 26.55 20.36
CA ALA A 85 11.59 25.69 21.46
C ALA A 85 12.52 24.48 21.67
N GLY A 86 13.13 23.98 20.59
CA GLY A 86 13.87 22.72 20.53
C GLY A 86 15.39 22.86 20.42
N LYS A 87 15.97 24.02 20.75
CA LYS A 87 17.42 24.33 20.58
C LYS A 87 18.34 23.22 21.06
N GLU A 88 18.03 22.59 22.19
CA GLU A 88 18.83 21.50 22.76
C GLU A 88 18.84 20.24 21.88
N LYS A 89 17.71 19.92 21.23
CA LYS A 89 17.59 18.75 20.33
C LYS A 89 18.36 18.94 19.02
N LEU A 90 18.68 20.18 18.66
CA LEU A 90 19.38 20.51 17.42
C LEU A 90 20.91 20.49 17.56
N LYS A 91 21.44 20.21 18.75
CA LYS A 91 22.89 20.05 18.96
C LYS A 91 23.44 18.94 18.06
N GLY A 92 24.43 19.25 17.23
CA GLY A 92 25.05 18.28 16.30
C GLY A 92 24.35 18.13 14.95
N ILE A 93 23.24 18.86 14.72
CA ILE A 93 22.67 19.06 13.39
C ILE A 93 23.25 20.37 12.86
N SER A 94 23.69 20.37 11.60
CA SER A 94 24.18 21.60 10.98
C SER A 94 23.10 22.68 10.94
N GLY A 95 23.51 23.95 10.89
CA GLY A 95 22.59 25.07 10.76
C GLY A 95 21.96 25.22 9.38
N GLN A 96 21.99 24.21 8.49
CA GLN A 96 21.51 24.30 7.09
C GLN A 96 20.13 23.68 6.87
N PHE A 97 19.62 22.86 7.79
CA PHE A 97 18.28 22.29 7.75
C PHE A 97 17.81 21.88 9.14
N VAL A 98 16.54 21.47 9.23
CA VAL A 98 16.03 20.63 10.31
C VAL A 98 15.34 19.41 9.75
N TYR A 99 15.09 18.40 10.60
CA TYR A 99 14.28 17.25 10.23
C TYR A 99 13.29 16.88 11.31
N TYR A 100 12.23 16.17 10.91
CA TYR A 100 11.17 15.67 11.77
C TYR A 100 10.98 14.18 11.50
N THR A 101 11.02 13.35 12.54
CA THR A 101 10.59 11.96 12.40
C THR A 101 9.07 11.92 12.43
N VAL A 102 8.46 11.20 11.48
CA VAL A 102 7.01 11.18 11.27
C VAL A 102 6.49 9.75 11.21
N PRO A 103 5.22 9.50 11.56
CA PRO A 103 4.59 8.20 11.32
C PRO A 103 4.54 7.92 9.79
N PRO A 104 5.02 6.75 9.32
CA PRO A 104 4.97 6.39 7.90
C PRO A 104 3.54 6.10 7.42
N MET A 105 2.74 5.45 8.26
CA MET A 105 1.32 5.13 8.03
C MET A 105 0.39 6.26 8.47
N SER A 106 0.72 7.51 8.14
CA SER A 106 -0.09 8.68 8.54
C SER A 106 -1.17 8.98 7.51
N ASN A 107 -2.35 9.41 7.95
CA ASN A 107 -3.41 9.94 7.09
C ASN A 107 -3.12 11.36 6.57
N VAL A 108 -2.02 11.98 7.00
CA VAL A 108 -1.61 13.32 6.59
C VAL A 108 -1.00 13.29 5.20
N LYS A 109 -1.62 13.99 4.24
CA LYS A 109 -1.07 14.21 2.89
C LYS A 109 0.16 15.13 2.94
N ARG A 110 1.36 14.56 3.04
CA ARG A 110 2.63 15.29 3.15
C ARG A 110 3.17 15.75 1.79
N THR A 111 2.79 16.95 1.38
CA THR A 111 3.38 17.65 0.24
C THR A 111 4.62 18.45 0.68
N MET A 112 5.30 19.12 -0.27
CA MET A 112 6.44 20.03 0.00
C MET A 112 6.10 21.12 1.01
N HIS A 113 4.81 21.38 1.21
CA HIS A 113 4.35 22.53 1.95
C HIS A 113 3.53 22.12 3.19
N THR A 114 3.36 20.83 3.40
CA THR A 114 2.64 20.29 4.56
C THR A 114 3.60 20.23 5.75
N TYR A 115 3.48 21.19 6.67
CA TYR A 115 4.21 21.16 7.93
C TYR A 115 3.86 19.89 8.74
N PRO A 116 4.86 19.12 9.22
CA PRO A 116 4.64 17.84 9.90
C PRO A 116 4.21 18.03 11.37
N ALA A 117 2.96 18.42 11.60
CA ALA A 117 2.42 18.70 12.94
C ALA A 117 2.39 17.48 13.87
N ASP A 118 2.36 16.27 13.31
CA ASP A 118 2.45 14.98 13.99
C ASP A 118 3.90 14.45 14.03
N GLY A 119 4.86 15.25 13.60
CA GLY A 119 6.28 14.92 13.62
C GLY A 119 6.99 15.31 14.91
N THR A 120 8.12 14.67 15.18
CA THR A 120 9.02 15.06 16.28
C THR A 120 10.30 15.69 15.73
N LEU A 121 10.51 16.98 16.03
CA LEU A 121 11.74 17.69 15.66
C LEU A 121 12.97 16.95 16.20
N ALA A 122 13.90 16.63 15.31
CA ALA A 122 15.17 15.97 15.61
C ALA A 122 15.01 14.70 16.47
N GLY A 123 13.93 13.96 16.28
CA GLY A 123 13.68 12.68 16.94
C GLY A 123 14.53 11.54 16.35
N PRO A 124 14.76 10.45 17.09
CA PRO A 124 15.30 9.22 16.51
C PRO A 124 14.25 8.54 15.62
N VAL A 125 14.69 7.97 14.49
CA VAL A 125 13.88 7.07 13.68
C VAL A 125 13.78 5.74 14.43
N ARG A 126 12.57 5.33 14.79
CA ARG A 126 12.31 4.14 15.62
C ARG A 126 11.45 3.12 14.90
N ILE A 127 11.87 1.88 15.00
CA ILE A 127 11.22 0.72 14.38
C ILE A 127 11.06 -0.38 15.42
N VAL A 128 9.91 -1.04 15.44
CA VAL A 128 9.64 -2.23 16.24
C VAL A 128 9.09 -3.30 15.29
N ALA A 129 9.82 -4.39 15.11
CA ALA A 129 9.48 -5.42 14.15
C ALA A 129 9.64 -6.82 14.75
N ALA A 130 8.81 -7.77 14.33
CA ALA A 130 9.01 -9.19 14.53
C ALA A 130 10.17 -9.72 13.68
N LYS A 131 10.65 -10.90 14.01
CA LYS A 131 11.69 -11.61 13.23
C LYS A 131 11.16 -11.87 11.82
N GLY A 132 11.91 -11.45 10.80
CA GLY A 132 11.56 -11.62 9.39
C GLY A 132 10.50 -10.65 8.84
N GLU A 133 10.05 -9.67 9.64
CA GLU A 133 9.08 -8.65 9.22
C GLU A 133 9.76 -7.51 8.44
N PHE A 134 9.02 -6.88 7.53
CA PHE A 134 9.39 -5.63 6.87
C PHE A 134 8.64 -4.50 7.57
N GLU A 135 9.33 -3.63 8.32
CA GLU A 135 8.68 -2.56 9.07
C GLU A 135 9.13 -1.18 8.57
N PRO A 136 8.20 -0.26 8.25
CA PRO A 136 8.50 1.05 7.71
C PRO A 136 8.77 2.08 8.80
N ALA A 137 9.53 3.11 8.44
CA ALA A 137 9.67 4.36 9.18
C ALA A 137 9.85 5.53 8.21
N SER A 138 9.69 6.76 8.71
CA SER A 138 9.85 7.93 7.86
C SER A 138 10.34 9.16 8.62
N PHE A 139 11.03 10.04 7.91
CA PHE A 139 11.37 11.38 8.38
C PHE A 139 11.27 12.38 7.24
N VAL A 140 11.12 13.66 7.60
CA VAL A 140 10.98 14.79 6.67
C VAL A 140 12.10 15.78 6.91
N ILE A 141 12.79 16.19 5.85
CA ILE A 141 13.84 17.21 5.88
C ILE A 141 13.22 18.56 5.47
N TYR A 142 13.60 19.63 6.16
CA TYR A 142 13.26 21.01 5.81
C TYR A 142 14.55 21.85 5.69
N PRO A 143 15.01 22.12 4.46
CA PRO A 143 16.26 22.83 4.19
C PRO A 143 16.07 24.35 4.23
N PHE A 144 17.12 25.06 4.64
CA PHE A 144 17.16 26.53 4.66
C PHE A 144 17.81 27.13 3.41
N SER A 145 18.51 26.30 2.62
CA SER A 145 19.14 26.69 1.37
C SER A 145 18.97 25.57 0.34
N ASN A 146 19.04 25.91 -0.94
CA ASN A 146 19.05 24.90 -2.00
C ASN A 146 20.32 24.05 -1.88
N ALA A 147 20.20 22.75 -2.14
CA ALA A 147 21.31 21.82 -2.27
C ALA A 147 21.09 20.95 -3.51
N ALA A 148 22.08 20.90 -4.39
CA ALA A 148 21.98 20.13 -5.62
C ALA A 148 22.32 18.64 -5.43
N LYS A 149 23.18 18.33 -4.45
CA LYS A 149 23.64 16.97 -4.19
C LYS A 149 23.56 16.61 -2.71
N VAL A 150 22.56 15.81 -2.35
CA VAL A 150 22.34 15.25 -1.01
C VAL A 150 22.45 13.74 -1.08
N GLU A 151 23.21 13.18 -0.15
CA GLU A 151 23.47 11.74 -0.06
C GLU A 151 23.10 11.25 1.35
N LEU A 152 22.39 10.12 1.42
CA LEU A 152 22.07 9.42 2.66
C LEU A 152 22.84 8.11 2.72
N LYS A 153 23.40 7.79 3.88
CA LYS A 153 24.10 6.51 4.11
C LYS A 153 23.72 5.92 5.46
N VAL A 154 23.24 4.68 5.43
CA VAL A 154 22.91 3.91 6.64
C VAL A 154 24.17 3.23 7.17
N SER A 155 24.38 3.26 8.49
CA SER A 155 25.43 2.47 9.15
C SER A 155 25.00 1.03 9.36
N GLU A 156 25.93 0.13 9.69
CA GLU A 156 25.53 -1.10 10.39
C GLU A 156 24.79 -0.75 11.68
N LEU A 157 23.78 -1.53 12.06
CA LEU A 157 23.11 -1.39 13.33
C LEU A 157 23.72 -2.37 14.33
N VAL A 158 24.13 -1.86 15.49
CA VAL A 158 24.82 -2.64 16.52
C VAL A 158 23.91 -2.84 17.71
N GLY A 159 23.77 -4.08 18.15
CA GLY A 159 23.01 -4.46 19.34
C GLY A 159 23.78 -5.46 20.20
N LYS A 160 23.23 -5.79 21.37
CA LYS A 160 23.86 -6.76 22.28
C LYS A 160 24.03 -8.16 21.67
N ASN A 161 23.11 -8.54 20.77
CA ASN A 161 23.05 -9.86 20.15
C ASN A 161 23.63 -9.88 18.72
N GLY A 162 24.56 -8.97 18.41
CA GLY A 162 25.24 -8.92 17.12
C GLY A 162 24.93 -7.66 16.31
N LYS A 163 24.90 -7.80 14.98
CA LYS A 163 24.73 -6.69 14.05
C LYS A 163 23.61 -6.98 13.05
N ILE A 164 22.92 -5.92 12.63
CA ILE A 164 22.06 -5.91 11.44
C ILE A 164 22.82 -5.15 10.35
N PRO A 165 23.07 -5.75 9.18
CA PRO A 165 23.81 -5.08 8.12
C PRO A 165 23.01 -3.91 7.55
N ALA A 166 23.70 -2.87 7.07
CA ALA A 166 23.05 -1.72 6.43
C ALA A 166 22.19 -2.13 5.21
N SER A 167 22.51 -3.26 4.56
CA SER A 167 21.73 -3.80 3.45
C SER A 167 20.35 -4.34 3.84
N ALA A 168 20.05 -4.48 5.14
CA ALA A 168 18.72 -4.81 5.63
C ALA A 168 17.82 -3.57 5.78
N VAL A 169 18.37 -2.37 5.54
CA VAL A 169 17.66 -1.09 5.62
C VAL A 169 17.61 -0.48 4.23
N ASP A 170 16.42 -0.46 3.64
CA ASP A 170 16.17 0.23 2.39
C ASP A 170 15.77 1.69 2.66
N VAL A 171 16.24 2.61 1.82
CA VAL A 171 15.97 4.06 1.96
C VAL A 171 15.55 4.60 0.62
N LYS A 172 14.35 5.20 0.58
CA LYS A 172 13.73 5.72 -0.64
C LYS A 172 13.24 7.14 -0.44
N ILE A 173 13.14 7.89 -1.54
CA ILE A 173 12.51 9.21 -1.57
C ILE A 173 11.04 9.00 -1.83
N ILE A 174 10.18 9.67 -1.05
CA ILE A 174 8.77 9.74 -1.40
C ILE A 174 8.60 10.84 -2.43
N LYS A 175 8.30 10.46 -3.67
CA LYS A 175 8.06 11.41 -4.75
C LYS A 175 6.68 12.02 -4.58
N ILE A 176 6.65 13.34 -4.63
CA ILE A 176 5.42 14.11 -4.78
C ILE A 176 5.26 14.42 -6.27
N TRP A 177 4.08 14.13 -6.80
CA TRP A 177 3.75 14.28 -8.22
C TRP A 177 2.24 14.48 -8.38
N TYR A 178 1.80 14.84 -9.60
CA TYR A 178 0.38 15.13 -9.84
C TYR A 178 -0.43 13.85 -10.03
N GLN A 179 -1.57 13.73 -9.35
CA GLN A 179 -2.57 12.68 -9.54
C GLN A 179 -3.94 13.32 -9.82
N ALA A 180 -4.92 12.50 -10.21
CA ALA A 180 -6.31 12.95 -10.38
C ALA A 180 -6.88 13.56 -9.08
N GLY A 181 -7.92 14.38 -9.21
CA GLY A 181 -8.42 15.25 -8.14
C GLY A 181 -8.85 14.57 -6.83
N THR A 182 -9.12 13.28 -6.88
CA THR A 182 -9.66 12.49 -5.77
C THR A 182 -8.62 11.62 -5.07
N ALA A 183 -7.37 11.69 -5.52
CA ALA A 183 -6.42 10.62 -5.35
C ALA A 183 -6.27 10.15 -3.90
N TRP A 184 -5.94 11.06 -2.99
CA TRP A 184 -5.74 10.75 -1.57
C TRP A 184 -6.95 10.12 -0.84
N TYR A 185 -8.15 10.22 -1.40
CA TYR A 185 -9.39 9.92 -0.71
C TYR A 185 -10.24 8.84 -1.38
N SER A 186 -10.09 8.63 -2.69
CA SER A 186 -11.05 7.84 -3.46
C SER A 186 -10.45 7.29 -4.76
N TYR A 187 -11.00 6.17 -5.21
CA TYR A 187 -10.70 5.54 -6.50
C TYR A 187 -11.64 6.03 -7.62
N PHE A 188 -12.66 6.84 -7.33
CA PHE A 188 -13.48 7.48 -8.36
C PHE A 188 -12.70 8.59 -9.04
N ALA A 189 -12.78 8.71 -10.36
CA ALA A 189 -11.98 9.70 -11.09
C ALA A 189 -12.49 11.14 -10.92
N ASP A 190 -11.55 12.06 -10.75
CA ASP A 190 -11.66 13.45 -11.19
C ASP A 190 -10.46 13.74 -12.09
N SER A 191 -10.59 13.40 -13.37
CA SER A 191 -9.52 13.52 -14.37
C SER A 191 -9.14 14.98 -14.70
N THR A 192 -9.96 15.95 -14.26
CA THR A 192 -9.69 17.38 -14.43
C THR A 192 -8.88 17.97 -13.28
N GLY A 193 -9.00 17.38 -12.09
CA GLY A 193 -8.18 17.70 -10.95
C GLY A 193 -6.69 17.43 -11.23
N ARG A 194 -5.84 18.25 -10.61
CA ARG A 194 -4.38 18.13 -10.61
C ARG A 194 -3.91 18.30 -9.18
N GLU A 195 -3.81 17.19 -8.44
CA GLU A 195 -3.42 17.22 -7.03
C GLU A 195 -2.01 16.72 -6.82
N LEU A 196 -1.23 17.44 -6.01
CA LEU A 196 0.07 16.94 -5.55
C LEU A 196 -0.14 15.88 -4.47
N VAL A 197 0.35 14.68 -4.74
CA VAL A 197 0.23 13.51 -3.88
C VAL A 197 1.63 12.94 -3.60
N PRO A 198 2.02 12.72 -2.33
CA PRO A 198 3.18 11.91 -1.99
C PRO A 198 2.84 10.43 -2.18
N GLU A 199 3.58 9.69 -2.99
CA GLU A 199 3.17 8.32 -3.34
C GLU A 199 4.35 7.41 -3.67
N LEU A 200 5.08 7.68 -4.76
CA LEU A 200 6.09 6.75 -5.27
C LEU A 200 7.29 6.65 -4.35
N LEU A 201 7.81 5.44 -4.16
CA LEU A 201 9.01 5.15 -3.39
C LEU A 201 10.20 4.95 -4.33
N LEU A 202 10.94 6.03 -4.58
CA LEU A 202 11.99 6.09 -5.59
C LEU A 202 13.41 6.03 -5.03
N ASN A 203 14.28 5.33 -5.73
CA ASN A 203 15.73 5.44 -5.56
C ASN A 203 16.30 6.62 -6.35
N ASP A 204 15.73 6.96 -7.51
CA ASP A 204 16.11 8.14 -8.28
C ASP A 204 14.93 9.11 -8.38
N GLU A 205 15.04 10.27 -7.73
CA GLU A 205 13.97 11.27 -7.74
C GLU A 205 13.64 11.81 -9.14
N ASN A 206 14.54 11.61 -10.10
CA ASN A 206 14.39 12.06 -11.49
C ASN A 206 13.72 11.02 -12.38
N LEU A 207 13.33 9.84 -11.87
CA LEU A 207 12.49 8.92 -12.66
C LEU A 207 11.21 9.62 -13.11
N VAL A 208 10.60 10.43 -12.24
CA VAL A 208 9.46 11.28 -12.58
C VAL A 208 9.87 12.75 -12.47
N LYS A 209 9.80 13.47 -13.57
CA LYS A 209 9.92 14.93 -13.59
C LYS A 209 8.55 15.56 -13.42
N VAL A 210 8.44 16.50 -12.49
CA VAL A 210 7.19 17.19 -12.18
C VAL A 210 7.33 18.64 -12.61
N ASP A 211 6.51 19.09 -13.56
CA ASP A 211 6.39 20.49 -13.93
C ASP A 211 5.32 21.14 -13.04
N MET A 212 5.78 21.92 -12.06
CA MET A 212 4.90 22.64 -11.14
C MET A 212 4.07 23.73 -11.83
N LYS A 213 4.57 24.31 -12.92
CA LYS A 213 3.88 25.39 -13.64
C LYS A 213 2.81 24.84 -14.58
N GLY A 214 3.17 23.82 -15.37
CA GLY A 214 2.23 23.11 -16.26
C GLY A 214 1.26 22.20 -15.51
N LYS A 215 1.59 21.83 -14.27
CA LYS A 215 0.93 20.79 -13.47
C LYS A 215 0.95 19.43 -14.16
N ASP A 216 2.11 19.12 -14.75
CA ASP A 216 2.34 17.96 -15.58
C ASP A 216 3.42 17.04 -15.03
N ASN A 217 3.31 15.75 -15.34
CA ASN A 217 4.28 14.73 -15.00
C ASN A 217 4.92 14.18 -16.27
N TYR A 218 6.22 13.93 -16.19
CA TYR A 218 6.96 13.27 -17.25
C TYR A 218 7.78 12.10 -16.69
N LEU A 219 7.66 10.94 -17.31
CA LEU A 219 8.36 9.72 -16.93
C LEU A 219 9.66 9.58 -17.73
N ARG A 220 10.77 9.31 -17.05
CA ARG A 220 12.02 8.97 -17.71
C ARG A 220 11.95 7.56 -18.31
N VAL A 221 12.34 7.45 -19.57
CA VAL A 221 12.46 6.19 -20.32
C VAL A 221 13.89 6.09 -20.85
N ASP A 222 14.62 5.06 -20.41
CA ASP A 222 16.08 4.95 -20.64
C ASP A 222 16.38 4.11 -21.89
N TYR A 223 16.18 4.68 -23.08
CA TYR A 223 16.45 3.96 -24.33
C TYR A 223 17.94 3.63 -24.52
N PRO A 224 18.25 2.49 -25.14
CA PRO A 224 19.61 2.19 -25.57
C PRO A 224 20.17 3.29 -26.48
N GLN A 225 21.50 3.48 -26.43
CA GLN A 225 22.20 4.39 -27.32
C GLN A 225 22.00 3.97 -28.80
N PRO A 226 21.93 4.93 -29.74
CA PRO A 226 22.22 6.37 -29.59
C PRO A 226 21.04 7.24 -29.14
N ARG A 227 19.85 6.65 -28.85
CA ARG A 227 18.65 7.43 -28.47
C ARG A 227 18.81 8.05 -27.08
N GLY A 228 19.20 7.23 -26.10
CA GLY A 228 19.43 7.70 -24.73
C GLY A 228 18.14 8.01 -23.96
N PRO A 229 18.27 8.56 -22.74
CA PRO A 229 17.12 8.81 -21.86
C PRO A 229 16.23 9.94 -22.39
N GLU A 230 14.92 9.72 -22.39
CA GLU A 230 13.90 10.69 -22.77
C GLU A 230 12.84 10.83 -21.68
N TYR A 231 12.13 11.96 -21.67
CA TYR A 231 10.99 12.18 -20.79
C TYR A 231 9.68 12.12 -21.58
N VAL A 232 8.83 11.15 -21.27
CA VAL A 232 7.52 10.95 -21.88
C VAL A 232 6.45 11.59 -21.02
N TRP A 233 5.54 12.36 -21.61
CA TRP A 233 4.43 13.00 -20.90
C TRP A 233 3.42 11.94 -20.44
N ILE A 234 3.12 11.92 -19.14
CA ILE A 234 2.24 10.92 -18.51
C ILE A 234 1.10 11.56 -17.70
N SER A 235 0.77 12.82 -18.01
CA SER A 235 -0.39 13.52 -17.46
C SER A 235 -1.27 14.16 -18.54
N ASN A 236 -1.11 13.65 -19.77
CA ASN A 236 -1.91 14.06 -20.91
C ASN A 236 -3.41 13.73 -20.67
N PRO A 237 -4.32 14.63 -21.07
CA PRO A 237 -5.76 14.40 -20.95
C PRO A 237 -6.24 13.30 -21.91
N VAL A 238 -7.41 12.72 -21.61
CA VAL A 238 -8.09 11.64 -22.38
C VAL A 238 -8.04 11.81 -23.91
N GLY A 239 -8.19 13.04 -24.40
CA GLY A 239 -8.24 13.34 -25.84
C GLY A 239 -6.89 13.37 -26.55
N ILE A 240 -5.79 13.22 -25.83
CA ILE A 240 -4.42 13.22 -26.37
C ILE A 240 -3.83 11.85 -26.09
N ASP A 241 -3.48 11.11 -27.14
CA ASP A 241 -2.77 9.85 -27.01
C ASP A 241 -1.25 10.10 -27.02
N VAL A 242 -0.58 9.71 -25.94
CA VAL A 242 0.89 9.71 -25.84
C VAL A 242 1.31 8.25 -25.65
N PRO A 243 1.93 7.62 -26.66
CA PRO A 243 2.21 6.19 -26.60
C PRO A 243 3.27 5.90 -25.54
N LEU A 244 2.92 5.03 -24.59
CA LEU A 244 3.83 4.42 -23.62
C LEU A 244 3.43 2.96 -23.43
N ASN A 245 4.25 2.04 -23.96
CA ASN A 245 4.03 0.61 -23.74
C ASN A 245 4.85 0.15 -22.53
N ASP A 246 4.22 0.08 -21.36
CA ASP A 246 4.85 -0.31 -20.09
C ASP A 246 5.44 -1.74 -20.09
N HIS A 247 5.15 -2.57 -21.09
CA HIS A 247 5.74 -3.90 -21.26
C HIS A 247 7.03 -3.92 -22.07
N MET A 248 7.28 -2.88 -22.88
CA MET A 248 8.47 -2.80 -23.73
C MET A 248 9.41 -1.68 -23.32
N GLU A 249 8.85 -0.53 -22.95
CA GLU A 249 9.57 0.69 -22.66
C GLU A 249 10.52 0.52 -21.47
N PRO A 250 11.79 0.95 -21.57
CA PRO A 250 12.79 0.78 -20.52
C PRO A 250 12.62 1.77 -19.37
N VAL A 251 11.46 1.74 -18.71
CA VAL A 251 11.21 2.47 -17.46
C VAL A 251 11.94 1.74 -16.33
N ARG A 252 12.93 2.41 -15.72
CA ARG A 252 13.79 1.85 -14.68
C ARG A 252 14.05 2.87 -13.58
N ASP A 253 13.65 2.54 -12.35
CA ASP A 253 14.21 3.18 -11.18
C ASP A 253 15.66 2.72 -10.97
N ALA A 254 16.45 3.50 -10.24
CA ALA A 254 17.79 3.10 -9.84
C ALA A 254 17.76 1.92 -8.86
N LYS A 255 18.82 1.10 -8.87
CA LYS A 255 18.94 -0.06 -7.96
C LYS A 255 19.18 0.33 -6.49
N THR A 256 19.74 1.51 -6.28
CA THR A 256 20.05 2.08 -4.96
C THR A 256 19.76 3.57 -4.99
N LEU A 257 19.47 4.15 -3.84
CA LEU A 257 19.25 5.58 -3.69
C LEU A 257 20.37 6.39 -4.35
N GLN A 258 19.98 7.26 -5.29
CA GLN A 258 20.86 8.21 -5.96
C GLN A 258 20.93 9.52 -5.17
N PRO A 259 21.98 10.33 -5.38
CA PRO A 259 22.00 11.68 -4.85
C PRO A 259 20.78 12.49 -5.33
N PHE A 260 20.21 13.28 -4.44
CA PHE A 260 19.00 14.06 -4.71
C PHE A 260 19.16 15.52 -4.30
N SER A 261 18.20 16.34 -4.69
CA SER A 261 18.19 17.77 -4.44
C SER A 261 17.27 18.16 -3.29
N LEU A 262 17.58 19.28 -2.63
CA LEU A 262 16.72 19.93 -1.64
C LEU A 262 16.50 21.38 -2.08
N ALA A 263 15.25 21.84 -2.01
CA ALA A 263 14.87 23.23 -2.29
C ALA A 263 14.53 23.95 -0.98
N ALA A 264 15.12 25.13 -0.76
CA ALA A 264 14.93 25.91 0.45
C ALA A 264 13.43 26.14 0.72
N GLY A 265 12.98 25.83 1.94
CA GLY A 265 11.58 26.01 2.32
C GLY A 265 10.64 24.87 1.94
N GLU A 266 11.12 23.81 1.28
CA GLU A 266 10.31 22.68 0.87
C GLU A 266 10.59 21.43 1.72
N PHE A 267 9.54 20.84 2.27
CA PHE A 267 9.61 19.56 2.96
C PHE A 267 9.89 18.43 1.98
N LYS A 268 10.94 17.62 2.25
CA LYS A 268 11.23 16.39 1.50
C LYS A 268 11.16 15.19 2.42
N GLN A 269 10.26 14.25 2.12
CA GLN A 269 10.05 13.05 2.93
C GLN A 269 10.90 11.88 2.43
N ILE A 270 11.48 11.15 3.38
CA ILE A 270 12.29 9.95 3.17
C ILE A 270 11.55 8.77 3.80
N TRP A 271 11.45 7.68 3.04
CA TRP A 271 10.93 6.40 3.47
C TRP A 271 12.07 5.47 3.84
N ILE A 272 11.86 4.66 4.87
CA ILE A 272 12.80 3.65 5.33
C ILE A 272 12.01 2.36 5.51
N THR A 273 12.53 1.24 5.00
CA THR A 273 11.97 -0.09 5.28
C THR A 273 13.08 -0.96 5.85
N VAL A 274 12.84 -1.58 7.00
CA VAL A 274 13.79 -2.55 7.60
C VAL A 274 13.26 -3.96 7.43
N GLU A 275 14.01 -4.81 6.72
CA GLU A 275 13.81 -6.26 6.74
C GLU A 275 14.50 -6.83 7.97
N ALA A 276 13.75 -7.02 9.06
CA ALA A 276 14.29 -7.51 10.32
C ALA A 276 14.83 -8.94 10.15
N PRO A 277 16.14 -9.21 10.34
CA PRO A 277 16.67 -10.55 10.14
C PRO A 277 16.02 -11.55 11.11
N LYS A 278 15.69 -12.76 10.63
CA LYS A 278 15.10 -13.81 11.47
C LYS A 278 15.96 -14.20 12.68
N SER A 279 17.28 -14.05 12.56
CA SER A 279 18.24 -14.36 13.61
C SER A 279 18.46 -13.22 14.61
N ALA A 280 17.95 -12.01 14.33
CA ALA A 280 18.13 -10.86 15.19
C ALA A 280 17.10 -10.86 16.35
N GLU A 281 17.49 -10.34 17.50
CA GLU A 281 16.60 -10.13 18.64
C GLU A 281 17.17 -9.03 19.55
N GLY A 282 16.32 -8.14 20.03
CA GLY A 282 16.69 -7.06 20.94
C GLY A 282 16.80 -5.71 20.25
N ILE A 283 17.53 -4.78 20.87
CA ILE A 283 17.66 -3.40 20.41
C ILE A 283 18.99 -3.22 19.68
N TYR A 284 18.91 -2.64 18.50
CA TYR A 284 20.04 -2.29 17.63
C TYR A 284 20.01 -0.79 17.35
N SER A 285 21.18 -0.16 17.34
CA SER A 285 21.33 1.28 17.10
C SER A 285 22.34 1.54 16.00
N GLY A 286 22.04 2.52 15.16
CA GLY A 286 22.90 3.03 14.12
C GLY A 286 22.50 4.45 13.74
N THR A 287 22.95 4.90 12.57
CA THR A 287 22.68 6.25 12.08
C THR A 287 22.41 6.28 10.59
N ILE A 288 21.61 7.26 10.17
CA ILE A 288 21.49 7.68 8.78
C ILE A 288 22.28 8.98 8.64
N SER A 289 23.44 8.89 8.01
CA SER A 289 24.32 10.04 7.77
C SER A 289 23.83 10.82 6.57
N LEU A 290 23.62 12.12 6.74
CA LEU A 290 23.22 13.04 5.68
C LEU A 290 24.40 13.92 5.29
N THR A 291 24.76 13.87 4.02
CA THR A 291 25.84 14.65 3.40
C THR A 291 25.27 15.60 2.36
N VAL A 292 25.71 16.86 2.38
CA VAL A 292 25.36 17.88 1.38
C VAL A 292 26.64 18.37 0.72
N ASP A 293 26.71 18.26 -0.61
CA ASP A 293 27.87 18.66 -1.42
C ASP A 293 29.20 18.12 -0.86
N GLY A 294 29.20 16.85 -0.43
CA GLY A 294 30.35 16.15 0.15
C GLY A 294 30.67 16.48 1.61
N LYS A 295 29.90 17.36 2.28
CA LYS A 295 30.08 17.73 3.69
C LYS A 295 29.02 17.07 4.56
N ALA A 296 29.44 16.38 5.61
CA ALA A 296 28.53 15.79 6.60
C ALA A 296 27.76 16.89 7.33
N GLN A 297 26.44 16.75 7.41
CA GLN A 297 25.54 17.75 8.00
C GLN A 297 24.77 17.24 9.21
N ALA A 298 24.40 15.96 9.22
CA ALA A 298 23.72 15.33 10.36
C ALA A 298 23.95 13.82 10.39
N ALA A 299 23.80 13.24 11.58
CA ALA A 299 23.67 11.81 11.77
C ALA A 299 22.33 11.56 12.50
N ILE A 300 21.31 11.15 11.75
CA ILE A 300 19.97 10.89 12.29
C ILE A 300 20.00 9.54 13.01
N PRO A 301 19.67 9.46 14.31
CA PRO A 301 19.68 8.18 15.02
C PRO A 301 18.64 7.21 14.45
N LEU A 302 19.04 5.96 14.25
CA LEU A 302 18.17 4.85 13.84
C LEU A 302 18.19 3.77 14.92
N GLU A 303 17.02 3.50 15.50
CA GLU A 303 16.83 2.54 16.58
C GLU A 303 15.83 1.46 16.13
N VAL A 304 16.28 0.21 16.09
CA VAL A 304 15.46 -0.94 15.67
C VAL A 304 15.34 -1.92 16.84
N ARG A 305 14.11 -2.22 17.24
CA ARG A 305 13.81 -3.30 18.18
C ARG A 305 13.26 -4.51 17.43
N VAL A 306 14.01 -5.60 17.42
CA VAL A 306 13.55 -6.90 16.91
C VAL A 306 12.93 -7.70 18.06
N LEU A 307 11.66 -8.03 17.94
CA LEU A 307 10.87 -8.76 18.95
C LEU A 307 11.29 -10.24 19.00
N PRO A 308 11.07 -10.94 20.12
CA PRO A 308 11.57 -12.31 20.32
C PRO A 308 10.79 -13.39 19.55
N PHE A 309 9.97 -13.01 18.56
CA PHE A 309 9.08 -13.93 17.84
C PHE A 309 8.98 -13.62 16.35
N GLU A 310 8.63 -14.65 15.57
CA GLU A 310 8.19 -14.53 14.18
C GLU A 310 6.66 -14.41 14.15
N LEU A 311 6.14 -13.69 13.17
CA LEU A 311 4.69 -13.62 12.93
C LEU A 311 4.22 -14.87 12.17
N PRO A 312 3.13 -15.52 12.62
CA PRO A 312 2.55 -16.64 11.91
C PRO A 312 1.89 -16.19 10.61
N ASP A 313 1.48 -17.15 9.79
CA ASP A 313 0.53 -16.88 8.71
C ASP A 313 -0.81 -16.43 9.29
N PRO A 314 -1.51 -15.49 8.63
CA PRO A 314 -2.75 -14.95 9.14
C PRO A 314 -3.87 -16.02 9.13
N LYS A 315 -4.62 -16.11 10.23
CA LYS A 315 -5.81 -16.97 10.37
C LYS A 315 -7.05 -16.12 10.47
N THR A 316 -8.23 -16.69 10.23
CA THR A 316 -9.48 -15.92 10.34
C THR A 316 -9.76 -15.52 11.78
N ASN A 317 -10.57 -14.47 11.96
CA ASN A 317 -10.94 -14.01 13.29
C ASN A 317 -11.91 -14.97 14.00
N TYR A 318 -12.84 -15.60 13.29
CA TYR A 318 -13.82 -16.51 13.90
C TYR A 318 -13.27 -17.92 14.16
N ASP A 319 -12.26 -18.40 13.41
CA ASP A 319 -11.74 -19.77 13.49
C ASP A 319 -10.24 -19.86 13.16
N LEU A 320 -9.40 -20.04 14.20
CA LEU A 320 -7.94 -20.12 14.03
C LEU A 320 -7.45 -21.33 13.23
N THR A 321 -8.32 -22.30 12.90
CA THR A 321 -7.97 -23.42 12.01
C THR A 321 -8.11 -23.07 10.53
N ARG A 322 -8.70 -21.90 10.21
CA ARG A 322 -8.90 -21.43 8.84
C ARG A 322 -7.89 -20.37 8.46
N GLU A 323 -7.33 -20.49 7.26
CA GLU A 323 -6.48 -19.45 6.67
C GLU A 323 -7.28 -18.17 6.40
N TYR A 324 -6.63 -17.02 6.63
CA TYR A 324 -7.04 -15.74 6.09
C TYR A 324 -6.26 -15.51 4.79
N TYR A 325 -6.94 -15.54 3.65
CA TYR A 325 -6.30 -15.48 2.34
C TYR A 325 -5.96 -14.05 1.93
N THR A 326 -4.70 -13.82 1.60
CA THR A 326 -4.20 -12.55 1.07
C THR A 326 -4.00 -12.67 -0.44
N SER A 327 -5.03 -12.26 -1.18
CA SER A 327 -5.08 -12.37 -2.64
C SER A 327 -5.22 -10.99 -3.27
N ILE A 328 -4.91 -10.92 -4.56
CA ILE A 328 -5.20 -9.76 -5.39
C ILE A 328 -5.42 -10.20 -6.84
N TYR A 329 -6.31 -9.51 -7.54
CA TYR A 329 -6.35 -9.59 -9.00
C TYR A 329 -5.07 -8.94 -9.55
N ASN A 330 -4.56 -9.43 -10.67
CA ASN A 330 -3.36 -8.87 -11.29
C ASN A 330 -3.28 -9.24 -12.78
N GLN A 331 -2.38 -8.57 -13.50
CA GLN A 331 -2.02 -8.92 -14.88
C GLN A 331 -0.63 -9.57 -14.98
N SER A 332 -0.11 -10.07 -13.86
CA SER A 332 1.20 -10.72 -13.78
C SER A 332 1.08 -12.16 -14.27
N ASP A 333 1.25 -12.32 -15.59
CA ASP A 333 1.12 -13.59 -16.29
C ASP A 333 2.13 -13.71 -17.44
N LEU A 334 2.68 -14.92 -17.60
CA LEU A 334 3.72 -15.19 -18.57
C LEU A 334 3.22 -15.03 -20.01
N SER A 335 2.00 -15.51 -20.32
CA SER A 335 1.43 -15.40 -21.66
C SER A 335 1.15 -13.94 -22.04
N ILE A 336 0.70 -13.12 -21.08
CA ILE A 336 0.50 -11.68 -21.27
C ILE A 336 1.82 -10.99 -21.57
N TYR A 337 2.86 -11.25 -20.76
CA TYR A 337 4.16 -10.61 -20.95
C TYR A 337 4.84 -11.03 -22.24
N LEU A 338 4.83 -12.32 -22.58
CA LEU A 338 5.32 -12.81 -23.88
C LEU A 338 4.64 -12.09 -25.04
N LYS A 339 3.31 -11.97 -25.01
CA LYS A 339 2.55 -11.30 -26.07
C LYS A 339 2.90 -9.81 -26.16
N LYS A 340 2.98 -9.12 -25.02
CA LYS A 340 3.12 -7.66 -24.96
C LYS A 340 4.56 -7.17 -25.06
N ASN A 341 5.56 -8.01 -24.81
CA ASN A 341 6.98 -7.64 -24.83
C ASN A 341 7.71 -8.01 -26.13
N GLY A 342 7.00 -8.51 -27.15
CA GLY A 342 7.59 -8.93 -28.43
C GLY A 342 8.08 -10.38 -28.48
N GLY A 343 7.69 -11.23 -27.53
CA GLY A 343 8.05 -12.65 -27.49
C GLY A 343 9.37 -12.96 -26.78
N ASP A 344 9.92 -12.03 -26.01
CA ASP A 344 11.14 -12.25 -25.22
C ASP A 344 10.80 -13.03 -23.95
N THR A 345 11.09 -14.34 -24.00
CA THR A 345 10.79 -15.27 -22.91
C THR A 345 11.55 -14.97 -21.64
N GLU A 346 12.84 -14.62 -21.70
CA GLU A 346 13.63 -14.40 -20.48
C GLU A 346 13.23 -13.11 -19.77
N LYS A 347 12.94 -12.06 -20.55
CA LYS A 347 12.39 -10.81 -20.02
C LYS A 347 11.02 -11.03 -19.39
N ALA A 348 10.15 -11.83 -20.02
CA ALA A 348 8.83 -12.15 -19.48
C ALA A 348 8.92 -12.95 -18.16
N ARG A 349 9.79 -13.98 -18.11
CA ARG A 349 10.06 -14.77 -16.90
C ARG A 349 10.59 -13.91 -15.76
N THR A 350 11.57 -13.07 -16.06
CA THR A 350 12.21 -12.19 -15.07
C THR A 350 11.21 -11.21 -14.48
N ARG A 351 10.40 -10.56 -15.33
CA ARG A 351 9.34 -9.65 -14.87
C ARG A 351 8.31 -10.37 -14.00
N LEU A 352 7.78 -11.51 -14.46
CA LEU A 352 6.81 -12.29 -13.69
C LEU A 352 7.36 -12.72 -12.32
N PHE A 353 8.61 -13.19 -12.28
CA PHE A 353 9.28 -13.56 -11.05
C PHE A 353 9.40 -12.35 -10.09
N ASN A 354 9.78 -11.19 -10.59
CA ASN A 354 9.97 -9.99 -9.76
C ASN A 354 8.63 -9.44 -9.24
N ASP A 355 7.57 -9.48 -10.04
CA ASP A 355 6.20 -9.15 -9.59
C ASP A 355 5.75 -10.07 -8.46
N TYR A 356 5.92 -11.39 -8.60
CA TYR A 356 5.58 -12.35 -7.54
C TYR A 356 6.44 -12.20 -6.28
N VAL A 357 7.73 -11.88 -6.43
CA VAL A 357 8.60 -11.57 -5.28
C VAL A 357 8.12 -10.29 -4.58
N ASN A 358 7.71 -9.27 -5.34
CA ASN A 358 7.16 -8.04 -4.77
C ASN A 358 5.87 -8.32 -3.99
N MET A 359 4.91 -9.01 -4.59
CA MET A 359 3.66 -9.43 -3.92
C MET A 359 3.93 -10.21 -2.63
N ARG A 360 4.84 -11.19 -2.67
CA ARG A 360 5.23 -11.97 -1.49
C ARG A 360 5.82 -11.10 -0.39
N LYS A 361 6.68 -10.13 -0.73
CA LYS A 361 7.26 -9.17 0.23
C LYS A 361 6.21 -8.24 0.86
N HIS A 362 5.06 -8.07 0.22
CA HIS A 362 3.91 -7.29 0.70
C HIS A 362 2.79 -8.16 1.29
N ASN A 363 3.13 -9.37 1.71
CA ASN A 363 2.23 -10.35 2.31
C ASN A 363 1.05 -10.79 1.41
N VAL A 364 1.09 -10.56 0.09
CA VAL A 364 0.18 -11.19 -0.88
C VAL A 364 0.71 -12.58 -1.22
N MET A 365 0.14 -13.59 -0.58
CA MET A 365 0.62 -14.98 -0.68
C MET A 365 -0.14 -15.79 -1.73
N TYR A 366 -1.31 -15.32 -2.15
CA TYR A 366 -2.21 -16.00 -3.07
C TYR A 366 -2.64 -15.11 -4.23
N PRO A 367 -1.74 -14.45 -4.98
CA PRO A 367 -2.16 -13.65 -6.13
C PRO A 367 -2.92 -14.52 -7.13
N LYS A 368 -4.02 -13.99 -7.70
CA LYS A 368 -4.85 -14.73 -8.65
C LYS A 368 -3.99 -15.13 -9.85
N VAL A 369 -3.97 -16.42 -10.14
CA VAL A 369 -3.34 -16.97 -11.35
C VAL A 369 -4.34 -16.81 -12.49
N LYS A 370 -3.85 -16.37 -13.65
CA LYS A 370 -4.68 -16.28 -14.86
C LYS A 370 -5.24 -17.66 -15.22
N ASP A 371 -6.50 -17.69 -15.61
CA ASP A 371 -7.15 -18.94 -15.98
C ASP A 371 -6.60 -19.46 -17.32
N LEU A 372 -6.46 -20.78 -17.42
CA LEU A 372 -5.96 -21.45 -18.61
C LEU A 372 -6.75 -21.05 -19.86
N SER A 373 -6.04 -20.70 -20.93
CA SER A 373 -6.62 -20.67 -22.28
C SER A 373 -6.16 -21.89 -23.09
N ILE A 374 -6.99 -22.39 -24.02
CA ILE A 374 -6.64 -23.59 -24.81
C ILE A 374 -5.37 -23.31 -25.63
N GLY A 375 -4.38 -24.21 -25.54
CA GLY A 375 -3.07 -24.06 -26.19
C GLY A 375 -2.00 -23.37 -25.33
N ASP A 376 -2.34 -22.98 -24.10
CA ASP A 376 -1.44 -22.27 -23.19
C ASP A 376 -0.49 -23.22 -22.45
N ALA A 377 0.69 -23.46 -23.03
CA ALA A 377 1.78 -24.17 -22.35
C ALA A 377 2.35 -23.38 -21.15
N ALA A 378 1.98 -22.10 -20.99
CA ALA A 378 2.58 -21.22 -19.99
C ALA A 378 2.11 -21.51 -18.57
N LEU A 379 0.92 -22.11 -18.34
CA LEU A 379 0.43 -22.32 -16.97
C LEU A 379 1.38 -23.18 -16.11
N THR A 380 1.98 -24.22 -16.68
CA THR A 380 2.95 -25.07 -15.95
C THR A 380 4.15 -24.23 -15.50
N GLU A 381 4.70 -23.42 -16.41
CA GLU A 381 5.85 -22.57 -16.15
C GLU A 381 5.52 -21.40 -15.21
N THR A 382 4.35 -20.78 -15.36
CA THR A 382 3.82 -19.78 -14.41
C THR A 382 3.82 -20.36 -13.00
N MET A 383 3.36 -21.60 -12.81
CA MET A 383 3.37 -22.25 -11.49
C MET A 383 4.78 -22.60 -10.98
N GLU A 384 5.75 -22.86 -11.85
CA GLU A 384 7.16 -23.01 -11.46
C GLU A 384 7.74 -21.69 -10.95
N ILE A 385 7.46 -20.59 -11.65
CA ILE A 385 7.87 -19.23 -11.25
C ILE A 385 7.18 -18.83 -9.94
N TYR A 386 5.89 -19.12 -9.81
CA TYR A 386 5.08 -18.88 -8.60
C TYR A 386 5.71 -19.53 -7.36
N LYS A 387 6.07 -20.82 -7.46
CA LYS A 387 6.77 -21.55 -6.38
C LYS A 387 8.16 -20.98 -6.12
N LYS A 388 8.92 -20.69 -7.17
CA LYS A 388 10.28 -20.13 -7.05
C LYS A 388 10.27 -18.79 -6.33
N ALA A 389 9.24 -17.97 -6.53
CA ALA A 389 9.06 -16.69 -5.84
C ALA A 389 8.71 -16.83 -4.35
N GLY A 390 8.37 -18.05 -3.89
CA GLY A 390 8.05 -18.36 -2.50
C GLY A 390 6.58 -18.10 -2.13
N LEU A 391 5.69 -18.02 -3.12
CA LEU A 391 4.25 -17.90 -2.89
C LEU A 391 3.66 -19.23 -2.40
N ARG A 392 2.52 -19.16 -1.70
CA ARG A 392 1.89 -20.33 -1.08
C ARG A 392 1.11 -21.15 -2.11
N THR A 393 1.28 -22.47 -2.07
CA THR A 393 0.64 -23.38 -3.04
C THR A 393 -0.39 -24.31 -2.42
N ASP A 394 -0.67 -24.21 -1.12
CA ASP A 394 -1.70 -25.02 -0.44
C ASP A 394 -3.13 -24.69 -0.87
N ALA A 395 -3.32 -23.51 -1.48
CA ALA A 395 -4.51 -23.13 -2.22
C ALA A 395 -4.10 -22.32 -3.45
N ILE A 396 -4.88 -22.35 -4.53
CA ILE A 396 -4.68 -21.53 -5.72
C ILE A 396 -5.99 -20.83 -6.07
N PHE A 397 -5.93 -19.54 -6.42
CA PHE A 397 -7.07 -18.78 -6.94
C PHE A 397 -6.90 -18.58 -8.44
N GLY A 398 -7.89 -18.97 -9.23
CA GLY A 398 -7.83 -18.99 -10.69
C GLY A 398 -7.17 -20.26 -11.25
N ALA A 399 -6.34 -20.11 -12.28
CA ALA A 399 -5.69 -21.17 -13.07
C ALA A 399 -6.66 -22.06 -13.89
N ILE A 400 -7.80 -22.46 -13.34
CA ILE A 400 -8.83 -23.24 -14.01
C ILE A 400 -10.07 -22.35 -14.21
N PRO A 401 -10.56 -22.17 -15.44
CA PRO A 401 -11.76 -21.36 -15.68
C PRO A 401 -13.00 -22.06 -15.14
N ALA A 402 -13.94 -21.28 -14.59
CA ALA A 402 -15.28 -21.75 -14.21
C ALA A 402 -16.40 -20.93 -14.87
N ILE A 403 -16.07 -20.25 -15.97
CA ILE A 403 -16.96 -19.33 -16.70
C ILE A 403 -17.48 -20.00 -17.97
N PRO A 404 -18.78 -20.35 -18.06
CA PRO A 404 -19.36 -20.85 -19.30
C PRO A 404 -19.51 -19.71 -20.32
N GLY A 405 -19.54 -20.05 -21.61
CA GLY A 405 -19.77 -19.05 -22.67
C GLY A 405 -21.11 -18.34 -22.50
N TYR A 406 -21.14 -17.03 -22.77
CA TYR A 406 -22.35 -16.20 -22.62
C TYR A 406 -23.54 -16.72 -23.43
N ASP A 407 -23.31 -17.10 -24.69
CA ASP A 407 -24.34 -17.65 -25.58
C ASP A 407 -24.93 -18.95 -25.04
N TRP A 408 -24.08 -19.81 -24.47
CA TRP A 408 -24.52 -21.04 -23.81
C TRP A 408 -25.37 -20.71 -22.57
N MET A 409 -24.90 -19.82 -21.69
CA MET A 409 -25.63 -19.48 -20.47
C MET A 409 -26.99 -18.84 -20.74
N THR A 410 -27.10 -18.09 -21.83
CA THR A 410 -28.33 -17.35 -22.19
C THR A 410 -29.26 -18.13 -23.11
N SER A 411 -28.88 -19.34 -23.54
CA SER A 411 -29.67 -20.15 -24.47
C SER A 411 -30.99 -20.62 -23.85
N PRO A 412 -32.06 -20.82 -24.65
CA PRO A 412 -33.32 -21.39 -24.17
C PRO A 412 -33.16 -22.77 -23.51
N GLU A 413 -32.23 -23.59 -24.01
CA GLU A 413 -31.95 -24.93 -23.48
C GLU A 413 -31.39 -24.88 -22.05
N VAL A 414 -30.66 -23.82 -21.69
CA VAL A 414 -30.15 -23.59 -20.34
C VAL A 414 -31.15 -22.83 -19.48
N GLN A 415 -31.68 -21.70 -19.95
CA GLN A 415 -32.52 -20.80 -19.15
C GLN A 415 -33.93 -21.34 -18.86
N ASN A 416 -34.50 -22.16 -19.75
CA ASN A 416 -35.89 -22.63 -19.61
C ASN A 416 -36.00 -24.06 -19.06
N ASN A 417 -34.88 -24.71 -18.75
CA ASN A 417 -34.87 -26.09 -18.28
C ASN A 417 -34.26 -26.22 -16.88
N PRO A 418 -34.75 -27.18 -16.08
CA PRO A 418 -34.12 -27.54 -14.81
C PRO A 418 -32.71 -28.11 -15.02
N LEU A 419 -31.86 -28.02 -13.99
CA LEU A 419 -30.43 -28.35 -14.05
C LEU A 419 -30.11 -29.73 -14.64
N ASP A 420 -30.93 -30.74 -14.35
CA ASP A 420 -30.78 -32.11 -14.87
C ASP A 420 -30.96 -32.19 -16.40
N LYS A 421 -31.75 -31.30 -16.99
CA LYS A 421 -32.07 -31.27 -18.43
C LYS A 421 -31.24 -30.29 -19.25
N GLN A 422 -30.46 -29.41 -18.63
CA GLN A 422 -29.59 -28.48 -19.36
C GLN A 422 -28.49 -29.25 -20.12
N PRO A 423 -28.00 -28.77 -21.28
CA PRO A 423 -26.78 -29.33 -21.90
C PRO A 423 -25.55 -29.10 -21.01
N MET A 424 -24.42 -29.73 -21.31
CA MET A 424 -23.12 -29.35 -20.72
C MET A 424 -22.41 -28.33 -21.62
N PRO A 425 -21.64 -27.37 -21.08
CA PRO A 425 -20.80 -26.49 -21.88
C PRO A 425 -19.47 -27.19 -22.22
N ASP A 426 -19.46 -27.99 -23.30
CA ASP A 426 -18.34 -28.91 -23.62
C ASP A 426 -16.96 -28.24 -23.67
N ASP A 427 -16.83 -27.02 -24.20
CA ASP A 427 -15.58 -26.25 -24.22
C ASP A 427 -15.05 -25.94 -22.80
N LEU A 428 -15.94 -25.53 -21.88
CA LEU A 428 -15.56 -25.29 -20.50
C LEU A 428 -15.15 -26.59 -19.81
N ILE A 429 -15.89 -27.68 -20.05
CA ILE A 429 -15.60 -28.99 -19.45
C ILE A 429 -14.23 -29.50 -19.90
N TYR A 430 -13.91 -29.37 -21.18
CA TYR A 430 -12.59 -29.69 -21.69
C TYR A 430 -11.48 -28.85 -21.00
N LYS A 431 -11.69 -27.54 -20.83
CA LYS A 431 -10.74 -26.66 -20.12
C LYS A 431 -10.58 -27.04 -18.65
N ILE A 432 -11.67 -27.42 -17.97
CA ILE A 432 -11.65 -27.90 -16.59
C ILE A 432 -10.81 -29.17 -16.50
N ASP A 433 -11.01 -30.13 -17.40
CA ASP A 433 -10.27 -31.39 -17.41
C ASP A 433 -8.76 -31.19 -17.63
N VAL A 434 -8.40 -30.38 -18.63
CA VAL A 434 -6.99 -30.07 -18.91
C VAL A 434 -6.35 -29.31 -17.75
N GLY A 435 -7.02 -28.27 -17.25
CA GLY A 435 -6.54 -27.48 -16.12
C GLY A 435 -6.39 -28.30 -14.85
N TYR A 436 -7.32 -29.23 -14.60
CA TYR A 436 -7.27 -30.15 -13.46
C TYR A 436 -6.01 -31.01 -13.50
N GLU A 437 -5.69 -31.65 -14.62
CA GLU A 437 -4.50 -32.49 -14.74
C GLU A 437 -3.20 -31.68 -14.57
N ILE A 438 -3.11 -30.50 -15.19
CA ILE A 438 -1.95 -29.60 -15.06
C ILE A 438 -1.77 -29.21 -13.59
N MET A 439 -2.83 -28.74 -12.94
CA MET A 439 -2.73 -28.26 -11.56
C MET A 439 -2.54 -29.39 -10.56
N LYS A 440 -3.13 -30.56 -10.79
CA LYS A 440 -2.91 -31.74 -9.96
C LYS A 440 -1.44 -32.16 -9.99
N LYS A 441 -0.80 -32.10 -11.16
CA LYS A 441 0.66 -32.30 -11.30
C LYS A 441 1.47 -31.18 -10.66
N ALA A 442 1.03 -29.93 -10.78
CA ALA A 442 1.73 -28.78 -10.24
C ALA A 442 1.69 -28.74 -8.70
N VAL A 443 0.54 -28.88 -8.05
CA VAL A 443 0.40 -28.66 -6.59
C VAL A 443 0.01 -29.92 -5.79
N GLY A 444 -0.33 -31.03 -6.44
CA GLY A 444 -0.62 -32.32 -5.77
C GLY A 444 -2.02 -32.45 -5.17
N HIS A 445 -2.82 -31.39 -5.14
CA HIS A 445 -4.19 -31.37 -4.59
C HIS A 445 -5.17 -30.62 -5.50
N SER A 446 -6.45 -30.65 -5.14
CA SER A 446 -7.54 -29.97 -5.85
C SER A 446 -8.09 -28.75 -5.11
N ASN A 447 -7.42 -28.28 -4.04
CA ASN A 447 -7.78 -27.03 -3.34
C ASN A 447 -7.52 -25.78 -4.23
N ILE A 448 -8.34 -25.62 -5.25
CA ILE A 448 -8.21 -24.61 -6.30
C ILE A 448 -9.57 -23.94 -6.45
N TYR A 449 -9.57 -22.62 -6.27
CA TYR A 449 -10.72 -21.74 -6.32
C TYR A 449 -10.85 -21.17 -7.74
N CYS A 450 -11.75 -21.74 -8.53
CA CYS A 450 -11.91 -21.49 -9.95
C CYS A 450 -12.89 -20.33 -10.17
N PHE A 451 -12.48 -19.32 -10.94
CA PHE A 451 -13.24 -18.05 -11.01
C PHE A 451 -14.50 -18.19 -11.88
N GLY A 452 -15.64 -17.83 -11.31
CA GLY A 452 -16.93 -17.72 -11.98
C GLY A 452 -17.09 -16.43 -12.78
N TRP A 453 -18.23 -16.27 -13.44
CA TRP A 453 -18.60 -15.05 -14.15
C TRP A 453 -18.53 -13.84 -13.21
N ASP A 454 -18.00 -12.73 -13.72
CA ASP A 454 -17.80 -11.49 -12.97
C ASP A 454 -19.11 -10.70 -12.86
N GLU A 455 -19.45 -10.29 -11.64
CA GLU A 455 -20.68 -9.60 -11.22
C GLU A 455 -21.96 -10.14 -11.90
N PRO A 456 -22.26 -11.45 -11.78
CA PRO A 456 -23.31 -12.06 -12.58
C PRO A 456 -24.68 -11.58 -12.10
N GLY A 457 -25.53 -11.17 -13.06
CA GLY A 457 -26.97 -11.14 -12.82
C GLY A 457 -27.48 -12.53 -12.42
N MET A 458 -28.56 -12.61 -11.64
CA MET A 458 -29.00 -13.88 -11.04
C MET A 458 -29.32 -14.99 -12.07
N ARG A 459 -29.73 -14.62 -13.28
CA ARG A 459 -29.92 -15.58 -14.39
C ARG A 459 -28.62 -16.23 -14.84
N LEU A 460 -27.53 -15.47 -14.89
CA LEU A 460 -26.20 -15.98 -15.22
C LEU A 460 -25.65 -16.82 -14.05
N LEU A 461 -25.85 -16.38 -12.80
CA LEU A 461 -25.51 -17.18 -11.62
C LEU A 461 -26.19 -18.56 -11.64
N VAL A 462 -27.48 -18.61 -11.94
CA VAL A 462 -28.23 -19.88 -12.06
C VAL A 462 -27.67 -20.79 -13.15
N ALA A 463 -27.29 -20.23 -14.31
CA ALA A 463 -26.75 -20.99 -15.43
C ALA A 463 -25.40 -21.64 -15.11
N GLN A 464 -24.62 -21.04 -14.20
CA GLN A 464 -23.31 -21.57 -13.80
C GLN A 464 -23.40 -22.80 -12.89
N ARG A 465 -24.56 -23.09 -12.28
CA ARG A 465 -24.67 -24.14 -11.26
C ARG A 465 -24.34 -25.53 -11.76
N LYS A 466 -24.74 -25.88 -12.99
CA LYS A 466 -24.46 -27.19 -13.58
C LYS A 466 -22.96 -27.43 -13.84
N PRO A 467 -22.24 -26.55 -14.56
CA PRO A 467 -20.80 -26.72 -14.74
C PRO A 467 -20.01 -26.60 -13.43
N TRP A 468 -20.44 -25.75 -12.49
CA TRP A 468 -19.82 -25.70 -11.16
C TRP A 468 -19.98 -26.99 -10.38
N LYS A 469 -21.14 -27.65 -10.46
CA LYS A 469 -21.31 -28.98 -9.87
C LYS A 469 -20.29 -29.98 -10.45
N TYR A 470 -20.10 -29.99 -11.77
CA TYR A 470 -19.11 -30.86 -12.42
C TYR A 470 -17.68 -30.59 -11.90
N LEU A 471 -17.33 -29.33 -11.73
CA LEU A 471 -16.06 -28.89 -11.17
C LEU A 471 -15.90 -29.39 -9.71
N GLN A 472 -16.93 -29.21 -8.89
CA GLN A 472 -16.96 -29.65 -7.49
C GLN A 472 -16.91 -31.17 -7.33
N ASP A 473 -17.53 -31.94 -8.23
CA ASP A 473 -17.45 -33.40 -8.25
C ASP A 473 -15.99 -33.90 -8.43
N LYS A 474 -15.09 -33.07 -8.98
CA LYS A 474 -13.64 -33.33 -9.08
C LYS A 474 -12.84 -32.87 -7.86
N GLY A 475 -13.51 -32.31 -6.85
CA GLY A 475 -12.91 -31.75 -5.64
C GLY A 475 -12.27 -30.38 -5.83
N LEU A 476 -12.55 -29.68 -6.95
CA LEU A 476 -12.24 -28.27 -7.14
C LEU A 476 -13.29 -27.39 -6.45
N LYS A 477 -13.04 -26.09 -6.32
CA LYS A 477 -13.93 -25.13 -5.63
C LYS A 477 -14.29 -23.96 -6.53
N THR A 478 -15.43 -23.35 -6.29
CA THR A 478 -15.86 -22.12 -6.96
C THR A 478 -15.38 -20.88 -6.22
N TYR A 479 -15.02 -19.84 -6.98
CA TYR A 479 -14.77 -18.51 -6.46
C TYR A 479 -15.42 -17.47 -7.37
N SER A 480 -16.25 -16.59 -6.83
CA SER A 480 -17.06 -15.66 -7.64
C SER A 480 -17.16 -14.31 -6.96
N THR A 481 -17.36 -13.25 -7.73
CA THR A 481 -17.92 -12.01 -7.16
C THR A 481 -19.37 -12.26 -6.73
N ALA A 482 -19.77 -11.72 -5.58
CA ALA A 482 -21.12 -11.88 -5.08
C ALA A 482 -21.65 -10.64 -4.34
N HIS A 483 -22.94 -10.70 -4.04
CA HIS A 483 -23.63 -9.76 -3.17
C HIS A 483 -24.84 -10.47 -2.51
N ALA A 484 -25.55 -9.82 -1.58
CA ALA A 484 -26.61 -10.44 -0.77
C ALA A 484 -27.66 -11.25 -1.54
N LYS A 485 -28.00 -10.88 -2.79
CA LYS A 485 -29.02 -11.61 -3.55
C LYS A 485 -28.55 -13.02 -3.94
N HIS A 486 -27.24 -13.25 -4.05
CA HIS A 486 -26.70 -14.57 -4.36
C HIS A 486 -27.21 -15.64 -3.39
N LEU A 487 -27.37 -15.32 -2.11
CA LEU A 487 -27.86 -16.26 -1.09
C LEU A 487 -29.24 -16.87 -1.44
N ALA A 488 -30.09 -16.16 -2.19
CA ALA A 488 -31.40 -16.66 -2.62
C ALA A 488 -31.34 -17.49 -3.93
N TYR A 489 -30.24 -17.43 -4.68
CA TYR A 489 -30.10 -18.06 -5.98
C TYR A 489 -28.91 -19.02 -6.02
N GLY A 490 -27.69 -18.57 -5.85
CA GLY A 490 -26.49 -19.39 -6.02
C GLY A 490 -25.80 -19.81 -4.73
N GLY A 491 -26.00 -19.12 -3.60
CA GLY A 491 -25.04 -19.17 -2.49
C GLY A 491 -24.58 -20.58 -2.06
N TYR A 492 -25.47 -21.57 -2.05
CA TYR A 492 -25.15 -22.96 -1.70
C TYR A 492 -24.11 -23.66 -2.59
N ASN A 493 -23.78 -23.12 -3.77
CA ASN A 493 -22.79 -23.67 -4.69
C ASN A 493 -21.59 -22.74 -4.94
N GLU A 494 -21.50 -21.65 -4.17
CA GLU A 494 -20.37 -20.72 -4.12
C GLU A 494 -19.51 -21.06 -2.89
N ASP A 495 -18.35 -21.70 -3.10
CA ASP A 495 -17.45 -22.11 -2.01
C ASP A 495 -16.75 -20.91 -1.35
N PHE A 496 -16.48 -19.86 -2.14
CA PHE A 496 -15.85 -18.62 -1.70
C PHE A 496 -16.34 -17.45 -2.55
N VAL A 497 -16.82 -16.38 -1.92
CA VAL A 497 -17.23 -15.16 -2.61
C VAL A 497 -16.31 -13.96 -2.36
N ASN A 498 -16.10 -13.16 -3.39
CA ASN A 498 -15.61 -11.79 -3.29
C ASN A 498 -16.80 -10.84 -3.23
N TYR A 499 -17.08 -10.30 -2.07
CA TYR A 499 -18.28 -9.51 -1.84
C TYR A 499 -18.07 -8.07 -2.30
N GLY A 500 -18.83 -7.65 -3.32
CA GLY A 500 -18.69 -6.34 -3.92
C GLY A 500 -19.25 -5.22 -3.04
N GLY A 501 -18.43 -4.21 -2.77
CA GLY A 501 -18.84 -3.02 -2.02
C GLY A 501 -18.93 -3.28 -0.52
N GLY A 502 -19.87 -2.58 0.14
CA GLY A 502 -19.99 -2.61 1.60
C GLY A 502 -20.25 -4.01 2.15
N TYR A 503 -19.49 -4.39 3.18
CA TYR A 503 -19.59 -5.66 3.89
C TYR A 503 -19.88 -5.44 5.38
N SER A 504 -20.34 -6.51 6.04
CA SER A 504 -20.56 -6.53 7.48
C SER A 504 -20.27 -7.92 8.05
N LYS A 505 -20.10 -7.99 9.37
CA LYS A 505 -20.01 -9.29 10.07
C LYS A 505 -21.25 -10.15 9.84
N GLU A 506 -22.44 -9.55 9.75
CA GLU A 506 -23.67 -10.29 9.47
C GLU A 506 -23.66 -10.94 8.09
N ASP A 507 -23.04 -10.29 7.09
CA ASP A 507 -22.87 -10.88 5.77
C ASP A 507 -21.93 -12.10 5.84
N SER A 508 -20.80 -11.97 6.54
CA SER A 508 -19.87 -13.09 6.76
C SER A 508 -20.56 -14.26 7.48
N ASP A 509 -21.29 -13.99 8.56
CA ASP A 509 -22.02 -15.00 9.33
C ASP A 509 -23.01 -15.79 8.45
N LYS A 510 -23.71 -15.12 7.52
CA LYS A 510 -24.63 -15.79 6.57
C LYS A 510 -23.90 -16.76 5.65
N TRP A 511 -22.77 -16.38 5.09
CA TRP A 511 -21.97 -17.25 4.22
C TRP A 511 -21.36 -18.42 4.99
N HIS A 512 -20.86 -18.16 6.20
CA HIS A 512 -20.27 -19.19 7.05
C HIS A 512 -21.29 -20.24 7.54
N ALA A 513 -22.55 -19.86 7.73
CA ALA A 513 -23.60 -20.73 8.26
C ALA A 513 -23.82 -22.03 7.45
N PHE A 514 -23.44 -22.04 6.18
CA PHE A 514 -23.50 -23.23 5.31
C PHE A 514 -22.13 -23.64 4.75
N GLY A 515 -21.04 -23.10 5.31
CA GLY A 515 -19.66 -23.48 4.96
C GLY A 515 -18.99 -22.66 3.87
N GLY A 516 -19.69 -21.70 3.26
CA GLY A 516 -19.12 -20.75 2.31
C GLY A 516 -18.08 -19.84 2.98
N ARG A 517 -17.22 -19.23 2.17
CA ARG A 517 -16.21 -18.24 2.59
C ARG A 517 -16.47 -16.89 1.95
N ILE A 518 -16.01 -15.81 2.58
CA ILE A 518 -16.23 -14.44 2.10
C ILE A 518 -14.98 -13.58 2.23
N THR A 519 -14.67 -12.82 1.19
CA THR A 519 -13.75 -11.68 1.20
C THR A 519 -14.51 -10.47 0.64
N SER A 520 -13.89 -9.30 0.55
CA SER A 520 -14.50 -8.15 -0.11
C SER A 520 -13.51 -7.40 -1.01
N TYR A 521 -14.08 -6.75 -2.03
CA TYR A 521 -13.45 -5.81 -2.93
C TYR A 521 -14.37 -4.60 -3.12
N ALA A 522 -13.86 -3.52 -3.71
CA ALA A 522 -14.64 -2.30 -3.98
C ALA A 522 -15.14 -1.55 -2.72
N ALA A 523 -14.50 -1.74 -1.57
CA ALA A 523 -14.78 -1.01 -0.33
C ALA A 523 -13.49 -0.66 0.46
N PRO A 524 -12.54 0.08 -0.15
CA PRO A 524 -12.56 0.66 -1.51
C PRO A 524 -11.93 -0.29 -2.57
N HIS A 525 -11.97 0.10 -3.85
CA HIS A 525 -11.01 -0.41 -4.83
C HIS A 525 -9.61 0.17 -4.59
N THR A 526 -8.60 -0.36 -5.28
CA THR A 526 -7.28 0.29 -5.44
C THR A 526 -7.46 1.74 -5.89
N GLY A 527 -6.63 2.66 -5.41
CA GLY A 527 -6.69 4.05 -5.83
C GLY A 527 -6.37 5.03 -4.71
N PRO A 528 -7.00 4.96 -3.53
CA PRO A 528 -6.65 5.89 -2.46
C PRO A 528 -5.19 5.75 -2.02
N GLU A 529 -4.33 6.77 -2.26
CA GLU A 529 -2.90 6.74 -1.87
C GLU A 529 -2.69 6.97 -0.37
N ASN A 530 -3.76 7.10 0.42
CA ASN A 530 -3.65 7.27 1.85
C ASN A 530 -3.31 5.92 2.53
N PRO A 531 -2.09 5.76 3.07
CA PRO A 531 -1.64 4.47 3.59
C PRO A 531 -2.36 4.08 4.90
N ASP A 532 -2.80 5.03 5.73
CA ASP A 532 -3.61 4.73 6.92
C ASP A 532 -4.97 4.13 6.52
N PHE A 533 -5.59 4.71 5.49
CA PHE A 533 -6.88 4.23 5.01
C PHE A 533 -6.77 2.81 4.45
N VAL A 534 -5.76 2.57 3.61
CA VAL A 534 -5.52 1.25 3.02
C VAL A 534 -5.18 0.19 4.07
N ARG A 535 -4.29 0.53 5.02
CA ARG A 535 -3.94 -0.35 6.15
C ARG A 535 -5.19 -0.77 6.95
N ARG A 536 -6.14 0.16 7.12
CA ARG A 536 -7.40 -0.10 7.82
C ARG A 536 -8.33 -1.01 7.04
N THR A 537 -8.61 -0.66 5.79
CA THR A 537 -9.67 -1.30 4.99
C THR A 537 -9.28 -2.68 4.46
N HIS A 538 -7.98 -2.95 4.27
CA HIS A 538 -7.49 -4.26 3.82
C HIS A 538 -6.99 -5.17 4.95
N GLY A 539 -6.92 -4.65 6.17
CA GLY A 539 -6.44 -5.37 7.36
C GLY A 539 -7.55 -5.56 8.39
N MET A 540 -7.47 -4.78 9.48
CA MET A 540 -8.30 -5.01 10.67
C MET A 540 -9.81 -4.79 10.45
N ASP A 541 -10.26 -4.00 9.46
CA ASP A 541 -11.70 -3.85 9.21
C ASP A 541 -12.32 -5.15 8.68
N LEU A 542 -11.74 -5.74 7.63
CA LEU A 542 -12.13 -7.05 7.09
C LEU A 542 -11.99 -8.16 8.13
N TYR A 543 -10.87 -8.16 8.85
CA TYR A 543 -10.61 -9.17 9.88
C TYR A 543 -11.68 -9.15 10.98
N MET A 544 -12.06 -7.97 11.48
CA MET A 544 -13.08 -7.84 12.54
C MET A 544 -14.50 -8.06 12.01
N ALA A 545 -14.72 -7.95 10.70
CA ALA A 545 -15.95 -8.37 10.03
C ALA A 545 -16.00 -9.89 9.75
N ASP A 546 -15.05 -10.67 10.28
CA ASP A 546 -14.93 -12.11 10.06
C ASP A 546 -14.76 -12.53 8.59
N CYS A 547 -14.28 -11.63 7.72
CA CYS A 547 -13.91 -12.04 6.37
C CYS A 547 -12.75 -13.07 6.41
N ASP A 548 -12.76 -13.98 5.45
CA ASP A 548 -11.78 -15.05 5.23
C ASP A 548 -10.53 -14.55 4.49
N GLY A 549 -10.40 -13.25 4.25
CA GLY A 549 -9.30 -12.69 3.49
C GLY A 549 -9.53 -11.26 3.02
N THR A 550 -8.58 -10.80 2.20
CA THR A 550 -8.66 -9.58 1.39
C THR A 550 -8.36 -9.95 -0.06
N ASN A 551 -9.14 -9.42 -1.00
CA ASN A 551 -8.94 -9.69 -2.43
C ASN A 551 -9.47 -8.58 -3.32
N ASN A 552 -8.65 -7.54 -3.54
CA ASN A 552 -9.10 -6.35 -4.28
C ASN A 552 -8.79 -6.42 -5.78
N TYR A 553 -9.58 -5.70 -6.57
CA TYR A 553 -9.31 -5.41 -7.99
C TYR A 553 -8.64 -4.05 -8.09
N ILE A 554 -7.41 -3.91 -8.60
CA ILE A 554 -6.41 -4.88 -9.11
C ILE A 554 -5.00 -4.39 -8.69
N LEU A 555 -3.93 -5.18 -8.86
CA LEU A 555 -2.54 -4.73 -8.61
C LEU A 555 -2.22 -3.41 -9.34
N ASN A 556 -2.47 -3.37 -10.64
CA ASN A 556 -2.27 -2.22 -11.52
C ASN A 556 -3.01 -2.44 -12.86
N GLU A 557 -3.55 -1.38 -13.47
CA GLU A 557 -4.26 -1.45 -14.77
C GLU A 557 -3.77 -0.41 -15.79
N CYS A 558 -3.80 0.88 -15.43
CA CYS A 558 -3.36 1.98 -16.30
C CYS A 558 -2.09 2.64 -15.74
N PRO A 559 -0.91 2.20 -16.16
CA PRO A 559 0.21 2.15 -15.25
C PRO A 559 0.93 3.45 -14.95
N TRP A 560 0.75 4.54 -15.72
CA TRP A 560 1.52 5.77 -15.51
C TRP A 560 0.75 7.06 -15.75
N ASN A 561 -0.47 7.01 -16.30
CA ASN A 561 -1.31 8.19 -16.52
C ASN A 561 -2.65 8.05 -15.82
N ASP A 562 -2.84 8.82 -14.76
CA ASP A 562 -4.04 8.79 -13.93
C ASP A 562 -5.18 9.72 -14.41
N PHE A 563 -4.93 10.51 -15.45
CA PHE A 563 -5.85 11.54 -15.93
C PHE A 563 -6.70 11.09 -17.12
N ILE A 564 -6.53 9.85 -17.57
CA ILE A 564 -7.35 9.30 -18.65
C ILE A 564 -8.72 8.85 -18.15
N GLY A 565 -8.84 8.54 -16.86
CA GLY A 565 -10.00 7.83 -16.32
C GLY A 565 -10.20 6.46 -17.00
N THR A 566 -10.95 5.58 -16.37
CA THR A 566 -11.44 4.37 -17.03
C THR A 566 -12.84 4.61 -17.61
N GLU A 567 -13.29 3.72 -18.49
CA GLU A 567 -14.63 3.73 -19.12
C GLU A 567 -15.78 3.90 -18.09
N TYR A 568 -15.54 3.55 -16.83
CA TYR A 568 -16.54 3.49 -15.74
C TYR A 568 -16.37 4.57 -14.66
N ASN A 569 -15.71 5.70 -14.96
CA ASN A 569 -15.47 6.80 -14.02
C ASN A 569 -14.61 6.42 -12.80
N PHE A 570 -13.62 5.54 -12.99
CA PHE A 570 -12.62 5.21 -11.99
C PHE A 570 -11.23 5.74 -12.37
N ARG A 571 -10.37 5.85 -11.36
CA ARG A 571 -8.93 6.09 -11.50
C ARG A 571 -8.22 4.83 -12.01
N SER A 572 -6.90 4.89 -12.13
CA SER A 572 -6.10 3.89 -12.84
C SER A 572 -5.84 2.57 -12.11
N PHE A 573 -6.38 2.40 -10.90
CA PHE A 573 -6.27 1.21 -10.08
C PHE A 573 -4.83 0.70 -9.85
N ASN A 574 -3.88 1.59 -9.52
CA ASN A 574 -2.49 1.22 -9.26
C ASN A 574 -2.20 1.13 -7.76
N TRP A 575 -1.72 -0.02 -7.30
CA TRP A 575 -0.94 -0.16 -6.05
C TRP A 575 0.53 0.06 -6.32
N VAL A 576 0.97 -0.32 -7.51
CA VAL A 576 2.36 -0.21 -7.94
C VAL A 576 2.41 0.25 -9.39
N TYR A 577 3.54 0.82 -9.76
CA TYR A 577 3.77 1.32 -11.10
C TYR A 577 4.74 0.38 -11.83
N PRO A 578 4.48 -0.09 -13.05
CA PRO A 578 5.35 -1.05 -13.71
C PRO A 578 6.65 -0.41 -14.16
N GLY A 579 7.74 -1.06 -13.78
CA GLY A 579 9.06 -0.94 -14.41
C GLY A 579 9.40 -2.20 -15.17
N ILE A 580 10.43 -2.10 -16.01
CA ILE A 580 10.83 -3.22 -16.87
C ILE A 580 11.53 -4.36 -16.12
N ASP A 581 12.15 -4.05 -14.98
CA ASP A 581 12.79 -5.03 -14.08
C ASP A 581 11.85 -5.46 -12.94
N GLY A 582 10.69 -4.84 -12.79
CA GLY A 582 9.79 -5.07 -11.67
C GLY A 582 9.03 -3.80 -11.30
N PRO A 583 8.07 -3.91 -10.36
CA PRO A 583 7.24 -2.78 -9.95
C PRO A 583 8.01 -1.73 -9.15
N ILE A 584 7.55 -0.49 -9.25
CA ILE A 584 7.88 0.64 -8.38
C ILE A 584 6.80 0.70 -7.31
N ASP A 585 7.23 0.58 -6.05
CA ASP A 585 6.34 0.59 -4.88
C ASP A 585 5.82 1.99 -4.53
N THR A 586 4.71 2.02 -3.82
CA THR A 586 4.05 3.23 -3.32
C THR A 586 3.80 3.14 -1.81
N ILE A 587 3.49 4.27 -1.18
CA ILE A 587 3.19 4.29 0.27
C ILE A 587 1.93 3.49 0.62
N GLU A 588 0.91 3.48 -0.24
CA GLU A 588 -0.32 2.75 0.00
C GLU A 588 -0.14 1.24 -0.20
N TRP A 589 0.78 0.82 -1.07
CA TRP A 589 1.17 -0.60 -1.15
C TRP A 589 1.90 -1.08 0.10
N GLU A 590 2.75 -0.24 0.68
CA GLU A 590 3.31 -0.50 2.01
C GLU A 590 2.19 -0.53 3.07
N GLY A 591 1.19 0.36 2.96
CA GLY A 591 -0.01 0.33 3.79
C GLY A 591 -0.77 -1.00 3.73
N TYR A 592 -0.88 -1.62 2.54
CA TYR A 592 -1.44 -2.96 2.39
C TYR A 592 -0.60 -4.02 3.12
N ARG A 593 0.74 -3.97 3.02
CA ARG A 593 1.62 -4.90 3.75
C ARG A 593 1.39 -4.80 5.26
N GLU A 594 1.37 -3.58 5.79
CA GLU A 594 1.12 -3.30 7.21
C GLU A 594 -0.26 -3.78 7.67
N ALA A 595 -1.25 -3.73 6.77
CA ALA A 595 -2.61 -4.22 7.02
C ALA A 595 -2.60 -5.71 7.38
N ILE A 596 -1.81 -6.49 6.64
CA ILE A 596 -1.70 -7.94 6.85
C ILE A 596 -0.84 -8.24 8.08
N ASP A 597 0.22 -7.48 8.32
CA ASP A 597 1.04 -7.67 9.52
C ASP A 597 0.20 -7.45 10.80
N ASP A 598 -0.71 -6.47 10.82
CA ASP A 598 -1.67 -6.30 11.93
C ASP A 598 -2.54 -7.56 12.15
N VAL A 599 -3.03 -8.19 11.08
CA VAL A 599 -3.80 -9.45 11.15
C VAL A 599 -2.92 -10.61 11.67
N ARG A 600 -1.64 -10.65 11.29
CA ARG A 600 -0.69 -11.66 11.78
C ARG A 600 -0.36 -11.48 13.26
N TYR A 601 -0.24 -10.23 13.74
CA TYR A 601 -0.13 -9.92 15.17
C TYR A 601 -1.40 -10.37 15.92
N ALA A 602 -2.60 -10.06 15.41
CA ALA A 602 -3.86 -10.50 16.00
C ALA A 602 -3.95 -12.03 16.06
N THR A 603 -3.52 -12.71 15.00
CA THR A 603 -3.44 -14.18 14.92
C THR A 603 -2.54 -14.73 16.03
N LEU A 604 -1.32 -14.22 16.17
CA LEU A 604 -0.38 -14.68 17.20
C LEU A 604 -0.91 -14.43 18.62
N LEU A 605 -1.51 -13.25 18.86
CA LEU A 605 -2.14 -12.92 20.13
C LEU A 605 -3.20 -13.95 20.50
N LYS A 606 -4.09 -14.30 19.57
CA LYS A 606 -5.17 -15.26 19.82
C LYS A 606 -4.67 -16.67 20.04
N GLN A 607 -3.66 -17.10 19.27
CA GLN A 607 -3.02 -18.41 19.45
C GLN A 607 -2.43 -18.55 20.86
N LEU A 608 -1.68 -17.53 21.31
CA LEU A 608 -1.07 -17.53 22.64
C LEU A 608 -2.10 -17.39 23.75
N ALA A 609 -3.15 -16.59 23.56
CA ALA A 609 -4.24 -16.45 24.52
C ALA A 609 -4.97 -17.78 24.72
N ASN A 610 -5.29 -18.49 23.64
CA ASN A 610 -5.92 -19.81 23.71
C ASN A 610 -5.00 -20.84 24.36
N LYS A 611 -3.70 -20.80 24.07
CA LYS A 611 -2.70 -21.64 24.76
C LYS A 611 -2.67 -21.36 26.26
N ALA A 612 -2.69 -20.10 26.68
CA ALA A 612 -2.72 -19.72 28.09
C ALA A 612 -4.00 -20.22 28.79
N ILE A 613 -5.16 -20.06 28.15
CA ILE A 613 -6.44 -20.57 28.65
C ILE A 613 -6.41 -22.10 28.81
N ALA A 614 -5.86 -22.81 27.83
CA ALA A 614 -5.77 -24.27 27.82
C ALA A 614 -4.90 -24.84 28.96
N THR A 615 -4.08 -24.03 29.63
CA THR A 615 -3.29 -24.50 30.79
C THR A 615 -4.15 -24.86 32.01
N GLY A 616 -5.40 -24.40 32.08
CA GLY A 616 -6.30 -24.65 33.20
C GLY A 616 -6.01 -23.84 34.48
N LYS A 617 -4.90 -23.10 34.53
CA LYS A 617 -4.54 -22.24 35.68
C LYS A 617 -5.32 -20.93 35.60
N THR A 618 -6.05 -20.57 36.66
CA THR A 618 -6.92 -19.38 36.69
C THR A 618 -6.22 -18.10 36.25
N GLU A 619 -5.00 -17.84 36.72
CA GLU A 619 -4.22 -16.65 36.33
C GLU A 619 -3.96 -16.61 34.81
N ASN A 620 -3.52 -17.72 34.23
CA ASN A 620 -3.27 -17.81 32.80
C ASN A 620 -4.56 -17.67 31.97
N ILE A 621 -5.66 -18.24 32.47
CA ILE A 621 -6.98 -18.09 31.87
C ILE A 621 -7.38 -16.61 31.85
N TYR A 622 -7.17 -15.88 32.95
CA TYR A 622 -7.47 -14.46 33.02
C TYR A 622 -6.61 -13.64 32.06
N GLN A 623 -5.30 -13.88 32.00
CA GLN A 623 -4.42 -13.20 31.04
C GLN A 623 -4.85 -13.45 29.59
N GLY A 624 -5.15 -14.71 29.23
CA GLY A 624 -5.64 -15.05 27.89
C GLY A 624 -6.99 -14.38 27.58
N ARG A 625 -7.94 -14.42 28.52
CA ARG A 625 -9.26 -13.79 28.34
C ARG A 625 -9.17 -12.27 28.25
N MET A 626 -8.28 -11.62 29.01
CA MET A 626 -8.06 -10.17 28.91
C MET A 626 -7.56 -9.76 27.53
N ALA A 627 -6.62 -10.51 26.96
CA ALA A 627 -6.12 -10.26 25.61
C ALA A 627 -7.23 -10.39 24.56
N LEU A 628 -8.03 -11.46 24.63
CA LEU A 628 -9.17 -11.67 23.72
C LEU A 628 -10.27 -10.62 23.92
N GLN A 629 -10.56 -10.24 25.17
CA GLN A 629 -11.52 -9.20 25.50
C GLN A 629 -11.09 -7.85 24.92
N TRP A 630 -9.81 -7.49 25.06
CA TRP A 630 -9.30 -6.26 24.47
C TRP A 630 -9.46 -6.26 22.95
N LEU A 631 -9.06 -7.35 22.28
CA LEU A 631 -9.12 -7.44 20.82
C LEU A 631 -10.57 -7.35 20.30
N VAL A 632 -11.52 -8.04 20.93
CA VAL A 632 -12.93 -8.00 20.51
C VAL A 632 -13.61 -6.64 20.75
N LEU A 633 -13.08 -5.83 21.67
CA LEU A 633 -13.58 -4.48 21.96
C LEU A 633 -12.94 -3.39 21.08
N LEU A 634 -11.97 -3.75 20.23
CA LEU A 634 -11.31 -2.82 19.33
C LEU A 634 -12.27 -2.37 18.21
N ASP A 635 -12.58 -1.07 18.14
CA ASP A 635 -13.27 -0.47 17.00
C ASP A 635 -12.25 -0.24 15.87
N SER A 636 -12.06 -1.25 15.01
CA SER A 636 -11.10 -1.23 13.89
C SER A 636 -11.34 -0.08 12.91
N LYS A 637 -12.55 0.48 12.87
CA LYS A 637 -12.89 1.61 11.98
C LYS A 637 -12.40 2.96 12.50
N LYS A 638 -12.06 3.07 13.80
CA LYS A 638 -11.71 4.36 14.43
C LYS A 638 -10.43 4.35 15.23
N CYS A 639 -9.91 3.18 15.60
CA CYS A 639 -8.73 3.09 16.43
C CYS A 639 -7.48 3.64 15.71
N ASP A 640 -6.52 4.10 16.51
CA ASP A 640 -5.15 4.29 16.04
C ASP A 640 -4.51 2.90 15.87
N LEU A 641 -4.20 2.54 14.62
CA LEU A 641 -3.66 1.22 14.28
C LEU A 641 -2.23 1.03 14.81
N ASN A 642 -1.44 2.09 14.97
CA ASN A 642 -0.13 1.99 15.60
C ASN A 642 -0.28 1.66 17.09
N ALA A 643 -1.20 2.31 17.78
CA ALA A 643 -1.51 1.99 19.17
C ALA A 643 -2.06 0.56 19.32
N ALA A 644 -2.95 0.13 18.40
CA ALA A 644 -3.48 -1.22 18.39
C ALA A 644 -2.37 -2.28 18.21
N ARG A 645 -1.45 -2.09 17.26
CA ARG A 645 -0.29 -2.99 17.07
C ARG A 645 0.58 -3.06 18.32
N MET A 646 0.92 -1.91 18.92
CA MET A 646 1.74 -1.89 20.13
C MET A 646 1.07 -2.59 21.32
N GLU A 647 -0.25 -2.49 21.45
CA GLU A 647 -1.00 -3.22 22.48
C GLU A 647 -1.05 -4.73 22.18
N MET A 648 -1.18 -5.14 20.91
CA MET A 648 -1.04 -6.54 20.52
C MET A 648 0.34 -7.09 20.90
N ILE A 649 1.41 -6.36 20.58
CA ILE A 649 2.78 -6.70 20.96
C ILE A 649 2.92 -6.85 22.49
N SER A 650 2.34 -5.92 23.25
CA SER A 650 2.33 -5.96 24.73
C SER A 650 1.69 -7.24 25.26
N TYR A 651 0.51 -7.63 24.74
CA TYR A 651 -0.15 -8.88 25.11
C TYR A 651 0.66 -10.11 24.69
N ILE A 652 1.18 -10.14 23.46
CA ILE A 652 1.99 -11.26 22.96
C ILE A 652 3.20 -11.50 23.86
N LEU A 653 3.94 -10.44 24.21
CA LEU A 653 5.10 -10.54 25.10
C LEU A 653 4.72 -11.05 26.49
N LYS A 654 3.58 -10.63 27.05
CA LYS A 654 3.08 -11.14 28.34
C LYS A 654 2.73 -12.63 28.25
N LEU A 655 1.97 -13.03 27.22
CA LEU A 655 1.46 -14.39 27.06
C LEU A 655 2.57 -15.40 26.71
N GLN A 656 3.61 -14.99 25.98
CA GLN A 656 4.76 -15.86 25.68
C GLN A 656 5.52 -16.31 26.91
N ASN A 657 5.49 -15.52 27.99
CA ASN A 657 6.17 -15.84 29.24
C ASN A 657 5.38 -16.82 30.13
N ILE A 658 4.18 -17.22 29.72
CA ILE A 658 3.36 -18.19 30.45
C ILE A 658 3.88 -19.62 30.18
N LYS A 659 4.26 -20.32 31.27
CA LYS A 659 4.76 -21.70 31.27
C LYS A 659 3.66 -22.75 31.44
#